data_AF-A0A8G1RFV5-F1
#
_entry.id   AF-A0A8G1RFV5-F1
#
_cell.length_a   1.000
_cell.length_b   1.000
_cell.length_c   1.000
_cell.angle_alpha   90.00
_cell.angle_beta   90.00
_cell.angle_gamma   90.00
#
_symmetry.space_group_name_H-M   'P 1'
#
loop_
_entity.id
_entity.type
_entity.pdbx_description
1 polymer ?
#
loop_
_entity_poly.entity_id
_entity_poly.type
_entity_poly.pdbx_seq_one_letter_code
_entity_poly.pdbx_strand_id
1 'polypeptide(L)'
;MAYQGTGNHSPPGYDDGGHRLQDLPAGNNYEEEASRGLLSSQTGPFTGPFDDPQQRNLSPARPTSGYSLTETYAADAGYHDPYSAGGSVYSAQSGENPAAAFGVPGRVASPYARSETSSTEAWRQRQAPGGAGSGGGGGGLRRYATRKVKLVQGSVLSVDYPVPSAIQNAIQAKYRNDLEGGSEEFTHMRYTAATCDPNEFTLHNGYNLRPAMYNRHTELLIAITYYNEDKTLTARTLHGVMQNIRDIVNLKKSEFWNKGGPAWQKIVVCLVFDGIDPCDKDVLDVLATVGIYQDGVMKRDVDGKETVAHIFEYTTQLSVTPNQQLIRPTDDGPSTLPPVQMMFCLKQKNSKKINSHRWLFNAFGRILNPEVCILLDAGTKPGHKSLLALWEAFYNDKDLGGACGEIHAMLGKGWRNLINPLVAAQNFEYKISNILDKPLESSFGYVSVLPGAFSAYRFRAIMGRPLEQYFHGDHTLSKQLGKKGIEGMNIFKKNMFLAEDRILCFELVAKAGSKWHLSYVKASKGETDVPEGAAEFISQRRRWLNGSFAAGIYSLMHFGRMYKSGHNIIRMFFLHIQMLYNTFSTILTWFSLASYWLTTSVIMDLVGTPSASNGHTGFPFGKTATPIVNTIVKYAYLGFLLLQFILALGNRPKGSRFSYLASFVVFGIIQLYVVVDALYLVVRAFSGSAPMDFDTTHGVGAFLGSFFGSTGAGIIIIALAATFGLYFVASFMYMDPWHMFTSFPQYMAVQSSYINILNVYAFSNWHDVSWGTKGSDKADALPSAKTTKEGGKETVIEEIDKPQADIDSQFEATVKRALTPYVAPEEKEEKSLDDSYKSFRTRLVTFWIFSNALMAVCITSDGVDKFGFTNSATDRTSRFFQALLWSNAVVALFRFIGACWFLGKTGVMCCFARR
;
A
#
# COMPACT_ATOMS: atom_id res chain seq x y z
N MET A 1 29.42 -57.48 18.47
CA MET A 1 29.14 -58.15 19.76
C MET A 1 28.29 -57.17 20.57
N ALA A 2 27.07 -57.43 21.04
CA ALA A 2 26.13 -58.56 20.93
C ALA A 2 24.70 -57.95 20.86
N TYR A 3 23.72 -58.44 20.09
CA TYR A 3 22.68 -59.43 20.49
C TYR A 3 21.91 -59.04 21.78
N GLN A 4 20.57 -59.11 21.91
CA GLN A 4 19.51 -59.76 21.09
C GLN A 4 18.08 -59.33 21.52
N GLY A 5 17.07 -59.49 20.64
CA GLY A 5 15.71 -60.03 20.94
C GLY A 5 14.64 -59.11 21.58
N THR A 6 13.53 -58.73 20.93
CA THR A 6 12.29 -59.50 20.55
C THR A 6 11.37 -59.94 21.70
N GLY A 7 10.12 -59.46 21.72
CA GLY A 7 9.06 -59.97 22.63
C GLY A 7 7.70 -59.28 22.45
N ASN A 8 6.75 -59.98 21.80
CA ASN A 8 5.40 -59.51 21.46
C ASN A 8 4.39 -59.92 22.57
N HIS A 9 3.31 -59.15 22.84
CA HIS A 9 1.92 -59.58 23.15
C HIS A 9 1.05 -58.47 23.83
N SER A 10 -0.25 -58.46 23.51
CA SER A 10 -1.36 -57.67 24.11
C SER A 10 -2.50 -58.65 24.51
N PRO A 11 -3.69 -58.22 24.98
CA PRO A 11 -4.15 -57.04 25.74
C PRO A 11 -4.67 -57.55 27.13
N PRO A 12 -5.88 -57.27 27.68
CA PRO A 12 -6.77 -56.08 27.73
C PRO A 12 -7.25 -55.67 29.15
N GLY A 13 -8.03 -54.57 29.25
CA GLY A 13 -9.25 -54.55 30.09
C GLY A 13 -9.43 -53.50 31.22
N TYR A 14 -10.32 -52.53 30.96
CA TYR A 14 -11.24 -51.82 31.89
C TYR A 14 -10.78 -50.72 32.89
N ASP A 15 -11.43 -49.54 32.73
CA ASP A 15 -11.96 -48.50 33.66
C ASP A 15 -11.29 -48.28 35.05
N ASP A 16 -11.07 -47.07 35.55
CA ASP A 16 -11.95 -45.87 35.57
C ASP A 16 -11.18 -44.59 36.01
N GLY A 17 -11.78 -43.41 35.78
CA GLY A 17 -11.77 -42.23 36.67
C GLY A 17 -10.47 -41.60 37.19
N GLY A 18 -10.15 -40.39 36.70
CA GLY A 18 -9.53 -39.35 37.54
C GLY A 18 -8.33 -38.59 36.97
N HIS A 19 -8.56 -37.38 36.44
CA HIS A 19 -7.48 -36.47 36.05
C HIS A 19 -6.85 -35.73 37.24
N ARG A 20 -5.52 -35.81 37.39
CA ARG A 20 -4.64 -34.67 37.70
C ARG A 20 -3.16 -34.97 37.38
N LEU A 21 -2.44 -33.90 37.10
CA LEU A 21 -0.98 -33.69 36.92
C LEU A 21 -0.08 -34.70 37.68
N GLN A 22 1.13 -35.08 37.21
CA GLN A 22 2.21 -34.18 36.76
C GLN A 22 3.37 -34.92 36.02
N ASP A 23 4.28 -34.12 35.42
CA ASP A 23 5.69 -34.39 35.07
C ASP A 23 6.11 -35.52 34.09
N LEU A 24 6.64 -35.12 32.92
CA LEU A 24 7.72 -35.82 32.18
C LEU A 24 8.59 -34.80 31.39
N PRO A 25 9.94 -34.95 31.38
CA PRO A 25 10.85 -34.00 30.72
C PRO A 25 11.35 -34.42 29.33
N ALA A 26 11.81 -33.41 28.57
CA ALA A 26 12.82 -33.42 27.50
C ALA A 26 12.84 -34.54 26.42
N GLY A 27 12.55 -34.17 25.17
CA GLY A 27 12.86 -34.96 23.98
C GLY A 27 12.80 -34.15 22.68
N ASN A 28 13.96 -33.73 22.15
CA ASN A 28 14.07 -33.25 20.77
C ASN A 28 13.86 -34.43 19.81
N ASN A 29 13.14 -34.19 18.69
CA ASN A 29 13.36 -34.73 17.32
C ASN A 29 12.05 -34.87 16.52
N TYR A 30 11.47 -33.75 16.08
CA TYR A 30 10.36 -33.73 15.11
C TYR A 30 10.42 -32.54 14.12
N GLU A 31 11.61 -32.01 13.80
CA GLU A 31 11.79 -30.94 12.79
C GLU A 31 12.67 -31.32 11.58
N GLU A 32 13.30 -32.50 11.53
CA GLU A 32 14.40 -32.76 10.57
C GLU A 32 14.10 -33.74 9.42
N GLU A 33 12.88 -34.30 9.32
CA GLU A 33 12.54 -35.29 8.28
C GLU A 33 11.69 -34.74 7.11
N ALA A 34 11.10 -33.55 7.25
CA ALA A 34 10.31 -32.91 6.18
C ALA A 34 11.17 -32.14 5.15
N SER A 35 12.47 -31.98 5.40
CA SER A 35 13.35 -31.04 4.69
C SER A 35 14.31 -31.68 3.66
N ARG A 36 14.27 -33.01 3.47
CA ARG A 36 15.16 -33.75 2.54
C ARG A 36 14.51 -34.29 1.26
N GLY A 37 13.20 -34.14 1.07
CA GLY A 37 12.47 -34.80 -0.03
C GLY A 37 12.45 -34.11 -1.41
N LEU A 38 13.00 -32.90 -1.57
CA LEU A 38 12.70 -32.04 -2.75
C LEU A 38 13.92 -31.38 -3.43
N LEU A 39 15.15 -31.86 -3.21
CA LEU A 39 16.38 -31.20 -3.72
C LEU A 39 17.39 -32.09 -4.47
N SER A 40 17.02 -33.31 -4.91
CA SER A 40 17.92 -34.12 -5.75
C SER A 40 17.21 -35.08 -6.70
N SER A 41 16.92 -34.63 -7.93
CA SER A 41 17.16 -35.40 -9.18
C SER A 41 16.57 -34.69 -10.41
N GLN A 42 17.37 -33.90 -11.14
CA GLN A 42 17.30 -33.78 -12.61
C GLN A 42 18.45 -32.89 -13.12
N THR A 43 19.49 -33.53 -13.65
CA THR A 43 20.49 -32.87 -14.50
C THR A 43 19.92 -32.74 -15.92
N GLY A 44 19.50 -31.54 -16.30
CA GLY A 44 19.03 -31.18 -17.65
C GLY A 44 20.05 -30.29 -18.39
N PRO A 45 20.03 -30.25 -19.74
CA PRO A 45 21.20 -29.81 -20.53
C PRO A 45 21.20 -28.30 -20.84
N PHE A 46 21.57 -27.45 -19.87
CA PHE A 46 21.81 -26.02 -20.12
C PHE A 46 23.03 -25.49 -19.36
N THR A 47 24.13 -25.26 -20.09
CA THR A 47 25.29 -24.48 -19.63
C THR A 47 25.00 -22.98 -19.73
N GLY A 48 25.38 -22.23 -18.70
CA GLY A 48 25.17 -20.77 -18.65
C GLY A 48 26.13 -19.99 -19.57
N PRO A 49 25.80 -18.74 -19.97
CA PRO A 49 26.56 -17.98 -20.96
C PRO A 49 27.82 -17.29 -20.41
N PHE A 50 28.54 -17.93 -19.48
CA PHE A 50 29.73 -17.36 -18.80
C PHE A 50 30.88 -18.36 -18.54
N ASP A 51 30.85 -19.56 -19.14
CA ASP A 51 31.98 -20.49 -19.10
C ASP A 51 32.96 -20.24 -20.27
N ASP A 52 34.27 -20.34 -19.98
CA ASP A 52 35.38 -19.85 -20.82
C ASP A 52 35.70 -20.77 -22.03
N PRO A 53 35.72 -20.26 -23.28
CA PRO A 53 35.84 -21.10 -24.47
C PRO A 53 37.30 -21.43 -24.85
N GLN A 54 37.94 -22.35 -24.12
CA GLN A 54 39.15 -23.03 -24.57
C GLN A 54 39.02 -24.56 -24.65
N GLN A 55 38.32 -25.05 -25.68
CA GLN A 55 38.70 -26.26 -26.43
C GLN A 55 37.85 -26.39 -27.71
N ARG A 56 38.52 -26.50 -28.87
CA ARG A 56 37.88 -26.87 -30.15
C ARG A 56 37.96 -28.38 -30.34
N ASN A 57 36.96 -28.98 -31.00
CA ASN A 57 37.23 -29.71 -32.24
C ASN A 57 35.98 -30.09 -33.06
N LEU A 58 36.09 -29.82 -34.37
CA LEU A 58 35.54 -30.52 -35.54
C LEU A 58 34.02 -30.62 -35.77
N SER A 59 33.61 -30.20 -36.97
CA SER A 59 32.30 -30.41 -37.61
C SER A 59 32.44 -31.41 -38.78
N PRO A 60 31.35 -32.08 -39.17
CA PRO A 60 30.90 -32.07 -40.57
C PRO A 60 29.36 -31.87 -40.65
N ALA A 61 28.78 -30.99 -41.46
CA ALA A 61 28.71 -30.93 -42.93
C ALA A 61 27.22 -31.08 -43.36
N ARG A 62 26.84 -30.39 -44.45
CA ARG A 62 25.44 -30.15 -44.90
C ARG A 62 24.99 -31.20 -45.93
N PRO A 63 23.69 -31.29 -46.26
CA PRO A 63 23.35 -30.98 -47.66
C PRO A 63 22.08 -30.12 -47.84
N THR A 64 21.85 -29.73 -49.09
CA THR A 64 20.88 -28.71 -49.54
C THR A 64 19.90 -29.24 -50.58
N SER A 65 18.63 -28.82 -50.49
CA SER A 65 17.71 -28.57 -51.60
C SER A 65 16.57 -27.66 -51.08
N GLY A 66 15.97 -26.73 -51.81
CA GLY A 66 16.17 -26.33 -53.21
C GLY A 66 14.88 -26.51 -54.01
N TYR A 67 14.08 -25.45 -54.14
CA TYR A 67 13.22 -25.14 -55.29
C TYR A 67 12.64 -23.73 -55.15
N SER A 68 12.77 -22.93 -56.20
CA SER A 68 12.09 -21.64 -56.38
C SER A 68 10.89 -21.83 -57.30
N LEU A 69 9.89 -20.95 -57.22
CA LEU A 69 9.16 -20.51 -58.42
C LEU A 69 8.62 -19.07 -58.20
N THR A 70 8.99 -18.19 -59.12
CA THR A 70 8.47 -16.83 -59.29
C THR A 70 7.27 -16.85 -60.23
N GLU A 71 6.29 -15.98 -60.02
CA GLU A 71 5.68 -15.24 -61.14
C GLU A 71 4.95 -13.97 -60.66
N THR A 72 4.71 -13.05 -61.59
CA THR A 72 4.29 -11.66 -61.38
C THR A 72 3.19 -11.34 -62.40
N TYR A 73 2.22 -10.47 -62.10
CA TYR A 73 1.69 -9.46 -63.05
C TYR A 73 0.80 -8.42 -62.33
N ALA A 74 0.74 -7.21 -62.90
CA ALA A 74 -0.02 -6.04 -62.44
C ALA A 74 -1.42 -5.99 -63.12
N ALA A 75 -2.28 -4.95 -63.08
CA ALA A 75 -2.18 -3.54 -62.66
C ALA A 75 -3.56 -2.89 -62.41
N ASP A 76 -3.55 -1.72 -61.75
CA ASP A 76 -4.35 -0.49 -61.96
C ASP A 76 -5.90 -0.39 -61.91
N ALA A 77 -6.32 0.87 -61.69
CA ALA A 77 -7.66 1.49 -61.70
C ALA A 77 -8.52 1.35 -60.41
N GLY A 78 -9.31 2.36 -60.01
CA GLY A 78 -9.52 3.70 -60.57
C GLY A 78 -10.70 4.44 -59.89
N TYR A 79 -10.52 5.74 -59.65
CA TYR A 79 -11.42 6.74 -59.06
C TYR A 79 -12.95 6.60 -59.35
N HIS A 80 -13.83 6.83 -58.36
CA HIS A 80 -14.92 7.83 -58.46
C HIS A 80 -15.77 8.02 -57.17
N ASP A 81 -15.92 9.29 -56.76
CA ASP A 81 -17.04 9.86 -55.98
C ASP A 81 -18.06 10.45 -56.99
N PRO A 82 -19.38 10.64 -56.68
CA PRO A 82 -19.82 12.03 -56.44
C PRO A 82 -21.16 12.30 -55.66
N TYR A 83 -21.27 13.56 -55.15
CA TYR A 83 -22.48 14.38 -54.84
C TYR A 83 -23.43 13.97 -53.67
N SER A 84 -24.28 14.84 -53.07
CA SER A 84 -24.24 16.30 -52.73
C SER A 84 -25.52 16.75 -51.99
N ALA A 85 -25.37 17.62 -50.95
CA ALA A 85 -26.26 18.71 -50.47
C ALA A 85 -27.79 18.56 -50.15
N GLY A 86 -28.22 19.25 -49.07
CA GLY A 86 -29.60 19.75 -48.79
C GLY A 86 -30.54 18.77 -48.03
N GLY A 87 -31.56 19.19 -47.24
CA GLY A 87 -32.03 20.51 -46.78
C GLY A 87 -33.57 20.53 -46.53
N SER A 88 -34.08 21.21 -45.47
CA SER A 88 -35.52 21.34 -45.03
C SER A 88 -36.21 20.02 -44.55
N VAL A 89 -37.10 19.90 -43.53
CA VAL A 89 -37.96 20.74 -42.63
C VAL A 89 -39.49 20.70 -42.98
N TYR A 90 -40.34 20.46 -41.95
CA TYR A 90 -41.83 20.32 -41.93
C TYR A 90 -42.42 19.02 -42.54
N SER A 91 -43.60 18.48 -42.16
CA SER A 91 -44.62 18.83 -41.13
C SER A 91 -45.27 17.55 -40.52
N ALA A 92 -46.18 17.71 -39.54
CA ALA A 92 -46.89 16.62 -38.87
C ALA A 92 -48.41 16.61 -39.15
N GLN A 93 -49.04 15.45 -39.02
CA GLN A 93 -50.48 15.21 -38.71
C GLN A 93 -50.55 13.78 -38.12
N SER A 94 -50.89 13.49 -36.85
CA SER A 94 -51.98 13.90 -35.95
C SER A 94 -53.32 13.20 -36.24
N GLY A 95 -53.60 12.14 -35.47
CA GLY A 95 -54.95 11.63 -35.21
C GLY A 95 -55.30 11.88 -33.74
N GLU A 96 -56.47 12.47 -33.48
CA GLU A 96 -56.81 13.10 -32.20
C GLU A 96 -57.42 12.14 -31.18
N ASN A 97 -57.41 12.54 -29.90
CA ASN A 97 -58.38 12.05 -28.90
C ASN A 97 -58.71 13.22 -27.94
N PRO A 98 -59.99 13.62 -27.76
CA PRO A 98 -60.31 14.96 -27.30
C PRO A 98 -60.46 15.09 -25.77
N ALA A 99 -59.63 15.94 -25.17
CA ALA A 99 -59.79 16.40 -23.78
C ALA A 99 -59.52 17.92 -23.62
N ALA A 100 -59.65 18.68 -24.72
CA ALA A 100 -59.49 20.14 -24.72
C ALA A 100 -60.83 20.83 -24.47
N ALA A 101 -61.10 21.21 -23.22
CA ALA A 101 -62.27 22.03 -22.86
C ALA A 101 -62.07 22.95 -21.64
N PHE A 102 -61.18 22.62 -20.69
CA PHE A 102 -60.93 23.45 -19.51
C PHE A 102 -59.43 23.62 -19.26
N GLY A 103 -58.95 24.85 -19.41
CA GLY A 103 -57.52 25.20 -19.40
C GLY A 103 -56.89 25.17 -18.01
N VAL A 104 -56.43 24.00 -17.58
CA VAL A 104 -55.53 23.82 -16.42
C VAL A 104 -54.33 22.98 -16.86
N PRO A 105 -53.10 23.53 -16.91
CA PRO A 105 -51.91 22.74 -17.21
C PRO A 105 -51.67 21.68 -16.12
N GLY A 106 -51.78 20.40 -16.49
CA GLY A 106 -51.42 19.28 -15.62
C GLY A 106 -49.95 19.37 -15.22
N ARG A 107 -49.65 19.11 -13.93
CA ARG A 107 -48.28 19.17 -13.40
C ARG A 107 -47.37 18.20 -14.16
N VAL A 108 -46.23 18.71 -14.63
CA VAL A 108 -45.14 17.91 -15.17
C VAL A 108 -44.70 16.89 -14.11
N ALA A 109 -44.51 15.63 -14.50
CA ALA A 109 -43.95 14.63 -13.61
C ALA A 109 -42.51 15.02 -13.20
N SER A 110 -42.21 14.93 -11.91
CA SER A 110 -40.91 15.31 -11.36
C SER A 110 -39.76 14.48 -11.97
N PRO A 111 -38.62 15.09 -12.35
CA PRO A 111 -37.49 14.37 -12.94
C PRO A 111 -36.74 13.44 -11.97
N TYR A 112 -37.16 13.37 -10.70
CA TYR A 112 -36.52 12.56 -9.65
C TYR A 112 -36.97 11.09 -9.59
N ALA A 113 -37.73 10.60 -10.58
CA ALA A 113 -38.29 9.24 -10.62
C ALA A 113 -37.51 8.23 -11.50
N ARG A 114 -36.17 8.34 -11.58
CA ARG A 114 -35.29 7.32 -12.20
C ARG A 114 -33.94 7.23 -11.50
N SER A 115 -33.74 6.20 -10.67
CA SER A 115 -32.50 5.41 -10.57
C SER A 115 -32.50 4.44 -9.37
N GLU A 116 -33.37 3.43 -9.41
CA GLU A 116 -33.13 2.20 -8.65
C GLU A 116 -32.59 1.15 -9.63
N THR A 117 -31.26 1.07 -9.75
CA THR A 117 -30.60 -0.10 -10.35
C THR A 117 -29.58 -0.61 -9.35
N SER A 118 -29.72 -1.88 -8.96
CA SER A 118 -28.75 -2.51 -8.06
C SER A 118 -27.43 -2.80 -8.80
N SER A 119 -26.32 -2.88 -8.08
CA SER A 119 -25.02 -3.31 -8.65
C SER A 119 -25.14 -4.64 -9.43
N THR A 120 -25.97 -5.55 -8.93
CA THR A 120 -26.31 -6.85 -9.53
C THR A 120 -26.95 -6.73 -10.91
N GLU A 121 -27.78 -5.70 -11.13
CA GLU A 121 -28.48 -5.48 -12.39
C GLU A 121 -27.55 -4.91 -13.46
N ALA A 122 -26.70 -3.94 -13.09
CA ALA A 122 -25.66 -3.42 -13.97
C ALA A 122 -24.68 -4.53 -14.41
N TRP A 123 -24.30 -5.43 -13.49
CA TRP A 123 -23.49 -6.61 -13.81
C TRP A 123 -24.21 -7.58 -14.76
N ARG A 124 -25.49 -7.87 -14.53
CA ARG A 124 -26.30 -8.72 -15.42
C ARG A 124 -26.42 -8.12 -16.82
N GLN A 125 -26.58 -6.79 -16.94
CA GLN A 125 -26.62 -6.09 -18.24
C GLN A 125 -25.29 -6.15 -19.00
N ARG A 126 -24.14 -6.14 -18.31
CA ARG A 126 -22.81 -6.30 -18.92
C ARG A 126 -22.52 -7.72 -19.42
N GLN A 127 -23.13 -8.74 -18.80
CA GLN A 127 -22.93 -10.15 -19.16
C GLN A 127 -24.03 -10.70 -20.11
N ALA A 128 -25.10 -9.94 -20.35
CA ALA A 128 -26.18 -10.36 -21.25
C ALA A 128 -25.75 -10.31 -22.73
N PRO A 129 -25.95 -11.38 -23.53
CA PRO A 129 -25.68 -11.35 -24.96
C PRO A 129 -26.71 -10.47 -25.70
N GLY A 130 -26.34 -9.22 -25.98
CA GLY A 130 -27.19 -8.22 -26.65
C GLY A 130 -27.67 -7.13 -25.71
N GLY A 131 -26.75 -6.26 -25.27
CA GLY A 131 -27.05 -5.17 -24.32
C GLY A 131 -28.13 -4.19 -24.80
N ALA A 132 -28.75 -3.48 -23.85
CA ALA A 132 -29.98 -2.69 -24.00
C ALA A 132 -29.91 -1.42 -24.91
N GLY A 133 -28.98 -1.38 -25.87
CA GLY A 133 -28.81 -0.30 -26.84
C GLY A 133 -29.55 -0.48 -28.16
N SER A 134 -30.23 -1.62 -28.40
CA SER A 134 -30.99 -1.87 -29.63
C SER A 134 -32.33 -1.11 -29.66
N GLY A 135 -32.27 0.22 -29.69
CA GLY A 135 -33.42 1.12 -29.84
C GLY A 135 -34.04 1.13 -31.25
N GLY A 136 -33.86 0.06 -32.02
CA GLY A 136 -34.50 -0.17 -33.33
C GLY A 136 -35.34 -1.44 -33.26
N GLY A 137 -36.62 -1.34 -33.59
CA GLY A 137 -37.58 -2.44 -33.41
C GLY A 137 -37.24 -3.68 -34.25
N GLY A 138 -37.31 -4.86 -33.62
CA GLY A 138 -37.04 -6.14 -34.30
C GLY A 138 -36.73 -7.25 -33.29
N GLY A 139 -37.77 -7.79 -32.65
CA GLY A 139 -37.64 -8.86 -31.64
C GLY A 139 -37.25 -10.21 -32.26
N GLY A 140 -35.96 -10.42 -32.53
CA GLY A 140 -35.40 -11.69 -32.99
C GLY A 140 -34.17 -12.08 -32.16
N LEU A 141 -34.22 -13.27 -31.55
CA LEU A 141 -33.04 -13.90 -30.92
C LEU A 141 -31.99 -14.20 -32.00
N ARG A 142 -31.00 -13.32 -32.17
CA ARG A 142 -29.80 -13.60 -32.98
C ARG A 142 -29.08 -14.80 -32.36
N ARG A 143 -29.25 -15.99 -32.97
CA ARG A 143 -28.41 -17.15 -32.70
C ARG A 143 -27.04 -16.91 -33.30
N TYR A 144 -26.11 -16.50 -32.45
CA TYR A 144 -24.68 -16.50 -32.75
C TYR A 144 -24.18 -17.94 -32.95
N ALA A 145 -23.11 -18.12 -33.71
CA ALA A 145 -22.43 -19.42 -33.81
C ALA A 145 -21.83 -19.82 -32.46
N THR A 146 -21.58 -21.11 -32.24
CA THR A 146 -20.87 -21.61 -31.06
C THR A 146 -19.55 -22.27 -31.44
N ARG A 147 -18.45 -21.82 -30.83
CA ARG A 147 -17.12 -22.43 -30.95
C ARG A 147 -16.89 -23.43 -29.83
N LYS A 148 -16.35 -24.60 -30.18
CA LYS A 148 -15.98 -25.67 -29.24
C LYS A 148 -14.57 -25.41 -28.69
N VAL A 149 -14.46 -25.09 -27.40
CA VAL A 149 -13.19 -24.82 -26.71
C VAL A 149 -12.78 -26.03 -25.88
N LYS A 150 -11.56 -26.54 -26.07
CA LYS A 150 -10.99 -27.63 -25.26
C LYS A 150 -10.50 -27.09 -23.91
N LEU A 151 -10.77 -27.82 -22.82
CA LEU A 151 -10.18 -27.49 -21.52
C LEU A 151 -8.69 -27.86 -21.47
N VAL A 152 -7.86 -26.94 -20.97
CA VAL A 152 -6.44 -27.20 -20.70
C VAL A 152 -6.34 -28.25 -19.59
N GLN A 153 -5.59 -29.33 -19.87
CA GLN A 153 -5.49 -30.53 -19.04
C GLN A 153 -6.85 -31.11 -18.59
N GLY A 154 -7.91 -30.86 -19.37
CA GLY A 154 -9.25 -31.40 -19.12
C GLY A 154 -10.05 -30.73 -17.99
N SER A 155 -9.51 -29.70 -17.32
CA SER A 155 -10.18 -29.01 -16.20
C SER A 155 -10.07 -27.48 -16.18
N VAL A 156 -9.12 -26.86 -16.89
CA VAL A 156 -8.90 -25.41 -16.87
C VAL A 156 -9.50 -24.75 -18.11
N LEU A 157 -10.43 -23.83 -17.91
CA LEU A 157 -10.96 -22.97 -18.97
C LEU A 157 -9.98 -21.81 -19.21
N SER A 158 -9.29 -21.84 -20.34
CA SER A 158 -8.38 -20.82 -20.84
C SER A 158 -8.72 -20.59 -22.31
N VAL A 159 -9.10 -19.37 -22.69
CA VAL A 159 -9.57 -19.06 -24.05
C VAL A 159 -9.07 -17.70 -24.52
N ASP A 160 -8.67 -17.65 -25.78
CA ASP A 160 -8.27 -16.44 -26.47
C ASP A 160 -9.48 -15.84 -27.23
N TYR A 161 -9.71 -14.54 -27.04
CA TYR A 161 -10.78 -13.76 -27.68
C TYR A 161 -10.17 -12.62 -28.48
N PRO A 162 -10.58 -12.40 -29.75
CA PRO A 162 -10.07 -11.28 -30.54
C PRO A 162 -10.41 -9.95 -29.85
N VAL A 163 -9.49 -8.99 -29.91
CA VAL A 163 -9.76 -7.62 -29.41
C VAL A 163 -10.55 -6.81 -30.44
N PRO A 164 -11.33 -5.79 -30.00
CA PRO A 164 -11.97 -4.84 -30.91
C PRO A 164 -11.00 -4.28 -31.96
N SER A 165 -11.49 -4.11 -33.18
CA SER A 165 -10.68 -3.72 -34.35
C SER A 165 -9.97 -2.39 -34.11
N ALA A 166 -10.63 -1.46 -33.41
CA ALA A 166 -10.07 -0.17 -33.01
C ALA A 166 -8.82 -0.29 -32.11
N ILE A 167 -8.77 -1.30 -31.23
CA ILE A 167 -7.63 -1.57 -30.34
C ILE A 167 -6.51 -2.21 -31.15
N GLN A 168 -6.84 -3.26 -31.92
CA GLN A 168 -5.87 -3.96 -32.78
C GLN A 168 -5.23 -3.03 -33.83
N ASN A 169 -5.98 -2.05 -34.35
CA ASN A 169 -5.51 -1.06 -35.33
C ASN A 169 -4.67 0.06 -34.69
N ALA A 170 -4.72 0.22 -33.36
CA ALA A 170 -3.97 1.25 -32.65
C ALA A 170 -2.62 0.77 -32.10
N ILE A 171 -2.32 -0.53 -32.19
CA ILE A 171 -0.97 -1.09 -31.98
C ILE A 171 -0.09 -0.79 -33.21
N GLN A 172 1.19 -0.49 -33.02
CA GLN A 172 2.09 -0.22 -34.14
C GLN A 172 2.19 -1.43 -35.09
N ALA A 173 2.14 -1.19 -36.40
CA ALA A 173 2.11 -2.23 -37.43
C ALA A 173 3.24 -3.26 -37.31
N LYS A 174 4.44 -2.84 -36.86
CA LYS A 174 5.60 -3.72 -36.64
C LYS A 174 5.42 -4.80 -35.55
N TYR A 175 4.47 -4.64 -34.64
CA TYR A 175 4.14 -5.66 -33.64
C TYR A 175 2.87 -6.43 -34.03
N ARG A 176 1.92 -5.76 -34.69
CA ARG A 176 0.69 -6.37 -35.21
C ARG A 176 0.94 -7.38 -36.33
N ASN A 177 1.86 -7.04 -37.24
CA ASN A 177 2.12 -7.82 -38.46
C ASN A 177 3.29 -8.80 -38.30
N ASP A 178 3.86 -8.93 -37.10
CA ASP A 178 4.91 -9.91 -36.75
C ASP A 178 4.31 -11.33 -36.60
N LEU A 179 3.67 -11.77 -37.68
CA LEU A 179 3.00 -13.07 -37.79
C LEU A 179 4.00 -14.23 -37.88
N GLU A 180 5.27 -13.97 -38.24
CA GLU A 180 6.35 -14.96 -38.23
C GLU A 180 6.65 -15.47 -36.81
N GLY A 181 6.36 -14.67 -35.77
CA GLY A 181 6.53 -15.05 -34.37
C GLY A 181 5.38 -15.85 -33.75
N GLY A 182 4.24 -16.00 -34.44
CA GLY A 182 3.08 -16.79 -33.96
C GLY A 182 2.43 -16.29 -32.66
N SER A 183 2.66 -15.03 -32.26
CA SER A 183 2.15 -14.49 -30.99
C SER A 183 0.79 -13.80 -31.16
N GLU A 184 -0.25 -14.35 -30.53
CA GLU A 184 -1.58 -13.73 -30.47
C GLU A 184 -1.67 -12.59 -29.43
N GLU A 185 -0.58 -12.22 -28.74
CA GLU A 185 -0.61 -11.31 -27.58
C GLU A 185 -1.12 -9.89 -27.88
N PHE A 186 -1.00 -9.45 -29.14
CA PHE A 186 -1.45 -8.15 -29.65
C PHE A 186 -2.83 -8.19 -30.30
N THR A 187 -3.33 -9.38 -30.65
CA THR A 187 -4.55 -9.58 -31.44
C THR A 187 -5.69 -10.21 -30.64
N HIS A 188 -5.36 -11.02 -29.64
CA HIS A 188 -6.32 -11.68 -28.76
C HIS A 188 -6.01 -11.36 -27.29
N MET A 189 -7.06 -11.08 -26.52
CA MET A 189 -7.02 -11.08 -25.06
C MET A 189 -7.30 -12.50 -24.58
N ARG A 190 -6.42 -13.07 -23.75
CA ARG A 190 -6.64 -14.38 -23.13
C ARG A 190 -7.41 -14.22 -21.85
N TYR A 191 -8.42 -15.06 -21.64
CA TYR A 191 -9.16 -15.18 -20.39
C TYR A 191 -8.93 -16.57 -19.78
N THR A 192 -8.72 -16.63 -18.47
CA THR A 192 -8.63 -17.89 -17.71
C THR A 192 -9.52 -17.81 -16.47
N ALA A 193 -10.37 -18.82 -16.29
CA ALA A 193 -11.17 -18.99 -15.08
C ALA A 193 -10.40 -19.84 -14.06
N ALA A 194 -9.89 -19.22 -12.98
CA ALA A 194 -9.22 -19.94 -11.91
C ALA A 194 -10.23 -20.44 -10.87
N THR A 195 -10.45 -21.76 -10.84
CA THR A 195 -11.40 -22.47 -9.96
C THR A 195 -10.68 -23.16 -8.79
N CYS A 196 -9.54 -22.59 -8.36
CA CYS A 196 -8.62 -23.13 -7.36
C CYS A 196 -8.12 -22.07 -6.37
N ASP A 197 -7.43 -22.50 -5.31
CA ASP A 197 -6.73 -21.58 -4.42
C ASP A 197 -5.52 -20.91 -5.13
N PRO A 198 -5.12 -19.67 -4.78
CA PRO A 198 -3.85 -19.08 -5.21
C PRO A 198 -2.62 -20.00 -5.05
N ASN A 199 -2.58 -20.85 -4.03
CA ASN A 199 -1.48 -21.79 -3.80
C ASN A 199 -1.48 -22.97 -4.80
N GLU A 200 -2.63 -23.25 -5.42
CA GLU A 200 -2.87 -24.36 -6.35
C GLU A 200 -2.77 -23.92 -7.83
N PHE A 201 -2.76 -22.62 -8.11
CA PHE A 201 -2.56 -22.06 -9.45
C PHE A 201 -1.11 -22.34 -9.91
N THR A 202 -0.93 -23.50 -10.54
CA THR A 202 0.38 -24.06 -10.89
C THR A 202 0.32 -24.77 -12.24
N LEU A 203 1.49 -24.91 -12.90
CA LEU A 203 1.65 -25.64 -14.16
C LEU A 203 1.17 -27.10 -14.07
N HIS A 204 1.35 -27.73 -12.90
CA HIS A 204 0.88 -29.10 -12.61
C HIS A 204 -0.65 -29.21 -12.66
N ASN A 205 -1.36 -28.15 -12.24
CA ASN A 205 -2.82 -28.11 -12.22
C ASN A 205 -3.41 -27.46 -13.49
N GLY A 206 -2.62 -27.34 -14.56
CA GLY A 206 -3.05 -26.82 -15.86
C GLY A 206 -3.05 -25.29 -16.00
N TYR A 207 -2.64 -24.55 -14.97
CA TYR A 207 -2.59 -23.09 -15.00
C TYR A 207 -1.22 -22.59 -15.47
N ASN A 208 -1.20 -21.77 -16.52
CA ASN A 208 0.02 -21.17 -17.09
C ASN A 208 -0.27 -19.74 -17.60
N LEU A 209 0.75 -18.90 -17.66
CA LEU A 209 0.69 -17.47 -18.03
C LEU A 209 1.43 -17.23 -19.35
N ARG A 210 0.94 -16.31 -20.19
CA ARG A 210 1.52 -16.00 -21.51
C ARG A 210 3.03 -15.73 -21.50
N PRO A 211 3.60 -14.92 -20.57
CA PRO A 211 5.05 -14.68 -20.56
C PRO A 211 5.87 -15.97 -20.36
N ALA A 212 5.38 -16.89 -19.52
CA ALA A 212 6.01 -18.20 -19.30
C ALA A 212 5.79 -19.15 -20.50
N MET A 213 4.63 -19.12 -21.14
CA MET A 213 4.35 -19.86 -22.39
C MET A 213 5.26 -19.41 -23.54
N TYR A 214 5.59 -18.12 -23.62
CA TYR A 214 6.55 -17.57 -24.58
C TYR A 214 8.02 -17.67 -24.11
N ASN A 215 8.30 -18.42 -23.05
CA ASN A 215 9.64 -18.65 -22.49
C ASN A 215 10.42 -17.34 -22.17
N ARG A 216 9.71 -16.28 -21.72
CA ARG A 216 10.28 -14.97 -21.40
C ARG A 216 10.73 -14.90 -19.94
N HIS A 217 11.96 -14.47 -19.71
CA HIS A 217 12.46 -14.15 -18.37
C HIS A 217 11.81 -12.86 -17.86
N THR A 218 11.09 -12.92 -16.73
CA THR A 218 10.57 -11.73 -16.06
C THR A 218 11.66 -11.13 -15.15
N GLU A 219 12.11 -9.92 -15.45
CA GLU A 219 12.99 -9.16 -14.53
C GLU A 219 12.15 -8.39 -13.51
N LEU A 220 11.13 -7.67 -14.00
CA LEU A 220 10.23 -6.84 -13.21
C LEU A 220 8.79 -7.35 -13.28
N LEU A 221 8.24 -7.70 -12.12
CA LEU A 221 6.80 -7.87 -11.93
C LEU A 221 6.25 -6.65 -11.18
N ILE A 222 5.54 -5.77 -11.89
CA ILE A 222 4.96 -4.55 -11.32
C ILE A 222 3.50 -4.83 -10.94
N ALA A 223 3.23 -5.01 -9.66
CA ALA A 223 1.90 -5.26 -9.13
C ALA A 223 1.17 -3.96 -8.82
N ILE A 224 -0.09 -3.86 -9.25
CA ILE A 224 -1.02 -2.78 -8.90
C ILE A 224 -2.18 -3.40 -8.12
N THR A 225 -2.23 -3.17 -6.80
CA THR A 225 -3.35 -3.59 -5.95
C THR A 225 -4.48 -2.57 -6.00
N TYR A 226 -5.69 -3.06 -6.25
CA TYR A 226 -6.90 -2.23 -6.37
C TYR A 226 -7.97 -2.72 -5.38
N TYR A 227 -8.66 -1.78 -4.75
CA TYR A 227 -9.73 -2.03 -3.79
C TYR A 227 -11.05 -1.41 -4.22
N ASN A 228 -11.09 -0.09 -4.42
CA ASN A 228 -12.31 0.67 -4.72
C ASN A 228 -12.04 2.06 -5.32
N GLU A 229 -10.87 2.25 -5.92
CA GLU A 229 -10.40 3.51 -6.50
C GLU A 229 -11.20 3.86 -7.76
N ASP A 230 -11.37 5.15 -8.06
CA ASP A 230 -12.09 5.59 -9.26
C ASP A 230 -11.25 5.44 -10.56
N LYS A 231 -11.90 5.63 -11.71
CA LYS A 231 -11.25 5.65 -13.04
C LYS A 231 -10.09 6.65 -13.17
N THR A 232 -10.10 7.76 -12.45
CA THR A 232 -9.06 8.80 -12.49
C THR A 232 -7.83 8.39 -11.69
N LEU A 233 -8.02 7.89 -10.46
CA LEU A 233 -6.98 7.32 -9.61
C LEU A 233 -6.30 6.11 -10.28
N THR A 234 -7.09 5.23 -10.88
CA THR A 234 -6.58 4.04 -11.56
C THR A 234 -5.83 4.40 -12.85
N ALA A 235 -6.40 5.24 -13.72
CA ALA A 235 -5.73 5.73 -14.92
C ALA A 235 -4.42 6.47 -14.59
N ARG A 236 -4.38 7.25 -13.50
CA ARG A 236 -3.16 7.93 -13.03
C ARG A 236 -2.02 6.96 -12.71
N THR A 237 -2.36 5.86 -12.03
CA THR A 237 -1.41 4.81 -11.65
C THR A 237 -0.89 4.11 -12.90
N LEU A 238 -1.80 3.59 -13.73
CA LEU A 238 -1.48 2.84 -14.94
C LEU A 238 -0.69 3.68 -15.96
N HIS A 239 -1.08 4.94 -16.17
CA HIS A 239 -0.33 5.86 -17.05
C HIS A 239 1.07 6.17 -16.52
N GLY A 240 1.23 6.38 -15.21
CA GLY A 240 2.55 6.58 -14.60
C GLY A 240 3.46 5.35 -14.75
N VAL A 241 2.90 4.14 -14.64
CA VAL A 241 3.63 2.89 -14.91
C VAL A 241 4.04 2.80 -16.38
N MET A 242 3.14 3.05 -17.33
CA MET A 242 3.44 3.07 -18.77
C MET A 242 4.56 4.07 -19.11
N GLN A 243 4.55 5.27 -18.52
CA GLN A 243 5.61 6.27 -18.67
C GLN A 243 6.95 5.78 -18.12
N ASN A 244 6.97 5.14 -16.94
CA ASN A 244 8.19 4.58 -16.37
C ASN A 244 8.76 3.44 -17.23
N ILE A 245 7.91 2.57 -17.76
CA ILE A 245 8.35 1.47 -18.65
C ILE A 245 8.93 2.03 -19.95
N ARG A 246 8.31 3.05 -20.55
CA ARG A 246 8.90 3.80 -21.68
C ARG A 246 10.29 4.33 -21.32
N ASP A 247 10.45 4.94 -20.16
CA ASP A 247 11.72 5.54 -19.74
C ASP A 247 12.82 4.47 -19.53
N ILE A 248 12.45 3.23 -19.14
CA ILE A 248 13.34 2.06 -19.08
C ILE A 248 13.70 1.55 -20.48
N VAL A 249 12.71 1.34 -21.36
CA VAL A 249 12.92 0.83 -22.72
C VAL A 249 13.79 1.79 -23.55
N ASN A 250 13.67 3.11 -23.33
CA ASN A 250 14.44 4.14 -24.04
C ASN A 250 15.85 4.39 -23.47
N LEU A 251 16.36 3.52 -22.57
CA LEU A 251 17.73 3.60 -22.04
C LEU A 251 18.79 3.26 -23.10
N LYS A 252 19.27 4.30 -23.80
CA LYS A 252 20.29 4.19 -24.88
C LYS A 252 21.64 3.56 -24.49
N LYS A 253 21.95 3.40 -23.19
CA LYS A 253 23.26 2.96 -22.69
C LYS A 253 23.21 1.73 -21.77
N SER A 254 22.11 0.98 -21.75
CA SER A 254 21.99 -0.21 -20.89
C SER A 254 22.49 -1.48 -21.57
N GLU A 255 23.53 -2.11 -21.01
CA GLU A 255 23.97 -3.48 -21.37
C GLU A 255 22.98 -4.58 -20.97
N PHE A 256 22.07 -4.32 -20.03
CA PHE A 256 21.13 -5.32 -19.49
C PHE A 256 19.83 -5.41 -20.28
N TRP A 257 19.09 -4.30 -20.37
CA TRP A 257 17.67 -4.29 -20.80
C TRP A 257 17.47 -4.91 -22.19
N ASN A 258 18.29 -4.57 -23.18
CA ASN A 258 18.17 -5.08 -24.55
C ASN A 258 18.93 -6.40 -24.82
N LYS A 259 19.58 -6.99 -23.81
CA LYS A 259 20.31 -8.26 -23.97
C LYS A 259 19.33 -9.44 -24.00
N GLY A 260 19.33 -10.23 -25.07
CA GLY A 260 18.49 -11.42 -25.21
C GLY A 260 17.03 -11.15 -25.58
N GLY A 261 16.71 -9.94 -26.07
CA GLY A 261 15.38 -9.57 -26.53
C GLY A 261 15.02 -8.11 -26.19
N PRO A 262 13.89 -7.59 -26.71
CA PRO A 262 13.39 -6.27 -26.36
C PRO A 262 13.19 -6.07 -24.85
N ALA A 263 13.62 -4.92 -24.32
CA ALA A 263 13.53 -4.60 -22.90
C ALA A 263 12.13 -4.79 -22.28
N TRP A 264 11.06 -4.50 -23.04
CA TRP A 264 9.69 -4.61 -22.56
C TRP A 264 9.24 -6.06 -22.27
N GLN A 265 9.82 -7.06 -22.94
CA GLN A 265 9.48 -8.47 -22.73
C GLN A 265 9.91 -8.99 -21.35
N LYS A 266 10.82 -8.27 -20.67
CA LYS A 266 11.28 -8.55 -19.31
C LYS A 266 10.41 -7.92 -18.22
N ILE A 267 9.38 -7.17 -18.60
CA ILE A 267 8.52 -6.42 -17.69
C ILE A 267 7.09 -6.93 -17.84
N VAL A 268 6.47 -7.30 -16.71
CA VAL A 268 5.07 -7.71 -16.62
C VAL A 268 4.37 -6.81 -15.62
N VAL A 269 3.22 -6.25 -15.99
CA VAL A 269 2.35 -5.46 -15.10
C VAL A 269 1.17 -6.33 -14.70
N CYS A 270 0.92 -6.47 -13.40
CA CYS A 270 -0.13 -7.30 -12.84
C CYS A 270 -1.11 -6.46 -12.00
N LEU A 271 -2.33 -6.28 -12.48
CA LEU A 271 -3.41 -5.62 -11.76
C LEU A 271 -4.18 -6.67 -10.95
N VAL A 272 -4.35 -6.49 -9.64
CA VAL A 272 -5.10 -7.42 -8.77
C VAL A 272 -6.22 -6.68 -8.04
N PHE A 273 -7.46 -6.95 -8.44
CA PHE A 273 -8.66 -6.26 -7.96
C PHE A 273 -9.38 -7.10 -6.89
N ASP A 274 -9.66 -6.49 -5.74
CA ASP A 274 -10.20 -7.17 -4.55
C ASP A 274 -11.73 -7.33 -4.53
N GLY A 275 -12.28 -7.96 -5.57
CA GLY A 275 -13.70 -8.32 -5.66
C GLY A 275 -14.44 -7.65 -6.82
N ILE A 276 -15.41 -8.37 -7.39
CA ILE A 276 -16.33 -7.89 -8.43
C ILE A 276 -17.26 -6.78 -7.90
N ASP A 277 -17.77 -6.95 -6.67
CA ASP A 277 -18.71 -6.01 -6.04
C ASP A 277 -18.11 -4.60 -5.77
N PRO A 278 -16.96 -4.46 -5.06
CA PRO A 278 -16.35 -3.16 -4.76
C PRO A 278 -15.69 -2.49 -5.97
N CYS A 279 -15.41 -3.23 -7.05
CA CYS A 279 -14.85 -2.69 -8.29
C CYS A 279 -15.69 -1.55 -8.84
N ASP A 280 -15.09 -0.38 -9.10
CA ASP A 280 -15.72 0.66 -9.90
C ASP A 280 -15.91 0.14 -11.34
N LYS A 281 -17.10 0.34 -11.89
CA LYS A 281 -17.52 -0.21 -13.18
C LYS A 281 -16.93 0.64 -14.31
N ASP A 282 -16.70 1.93 -14.04
CA ASP A 282 -16.01 2.85 -14.93
C ASP A 282 -14.52 2.50 -15.11
N VAL A 283 -13.90 1.86 -14.10
CA VAL A 283 -12.51 1.37 -14.22
C VAL A 283 -12.43 0.20 -15.20
N LEU A 284 -13.42 -0.68 -15.23
CA LEU A 284 -13.50 -1.77 -16.21
C LEU A 284 -13.66 -1.23 -17.64
N ASP A 285 -14.39 -0.13 -17.82
CA ASP A 285 -14.52 0.55 -19.12
C ASP A 285 -13.17 1.15 -19.58
N VAL A 286 -12.37 1.69 -18.64
CA VAL A 286 -10.97 2.09 -18.92
C VAL A 286 -10.09 0.90 -19.30
N LEU A 287 -10.18 -0.24 -18.59
CA LEU A 287 -9.42 -1.45 -18.91
C LEU A 287 -9.83 -2.07 -20.25
N ALA A 288 -11.11 -2.02 -20.60
CA ALA A 288 -11.61 -2.41 -21.92
C ALA A 288 -11.07 -1.50 -23.03
N THR A 289 -11.01 -0.18 -22.78
CA THR A 289 -10.47 0.80 -23.75
C THR A 289 -9.00 0.54 -24.12
N VAL A 290 -8.22 -0.10 -23.23
CA VAL A 290 -6.81 -0.48 -23.49
C VAL A 290 -6.62 -1.97 -23.85
N GLY A 291 -7.70 -2.74 -23.97
CA GLY A 291 -7.71 -4.14 -24.43
C GLY A 291 -7.47 -5.21 -23.35
N ILE A 292 -7.34 -4.81 -22.08
CA ILE A 292 -6.99 -5.70 -20.97
C ILE A 292 -8.22 -6.47 -20.42
N TYR A 293 -9.43 -5.99 -20.71
CA TYR A 293 -10.70 -6.57 -20.25
C TYR A 293 -11.74 -6.59 -21.38
N GLN A 294 -12.67 -7.54 -21.35
CA GLN A 294 -13.82 -7.60 -22.25
C GLN A 294 -15.08 -8.02 -21.49
N ASP A 295 -16.22 -7.39 -21.78
CA ASP A 295 -17.52 -7.74 -21.21
C ASP A 295 -18.08 -9.04 -21.83
N GLY A 296 -18.75 -9.87 -21.01
CA GLY A 296 -19.42 -11.11 -21.44
C GLY A 296 -18.55 -12.37 -21.51
N VAL A 297 -17.24 -12.31 -21.25
CA VAL A 297 -16.37 -13.51 -21.28
C VAL A 297 -16.34 -14.28 -19.95
N MET A 298 -16.64 -13.63 -18.83
CA MET A 298 -16.48 -14.19 -17.48
C MET A 298 -17.46 -15.32 -17.17
N LYS A 299 -16.97 -16.44 -16.61
CA LYS A 299 -17.79 -17.57 -16.15
C LYS A 299 -17.77 -17.69 -14.63
N ARG A 300 -18.96 -17.81 -14.02
CA ARG A 300 -19.16 -17.97 -12.57
C ARG A 300 -18.51 -19.23 -12.02
N ASP A 301 -18.66 -20.32 -12.76
CA ASP A 301 -18.20 -21.64 -12.41
C ASP A 301 -17.86 -22.42 -13.68
N VAL A 302 -16.95 -23.39 -13.55
CA VAL A 302 -16.63 -24.39 -14.58
C VAL A 302 -16.93 -25.75 -13.99
N ASP A 303 -17.90 -26.47 -14.58
CA ASP A 303 -18.41 -27.75 -14.08
C ASP A 303 -18.86 -27.70 -12.61
N GLY A 304 -19.47 -26.59 -12.19
CA GLY A 304 -19.93 -26.39 -10.81
C GLY A 304 -18.83 -26.05 -9.79
N LYS A 305 -17.55 -25.98 -10.20
CA LYS A 305 -16.49 -25.40 -9.37
C LYS A 305 -16.51 -23.88 -9.53
N GLU A 306 -16.79 -23.17 -8.44
CA GLU A 306 -16.81 -21.70 -8.41
C GLU A 306 -15.46 -21.11 -8.86
N THR A 307 -15.51 -20.12 -9.74
CA THR A 307 -14.34 -19.35 -10.14
C THR A 307 -13.94 -18.41 -9.00
N VAL A 308 -12.73 -18.58 -8.47
CA VAL A 308 -12.17 -17.78 -7.38
C VAL A 308 -11.61 -16.46 -7.92
N ALA A 309 -11.02 -16.49 -9.12
CA ALA A 309 -10.55 -15.30 -9.83
C ALA A 309 -10.66 -15.44 -11.35
N HIS A 310 -10.87 -14.30 -12.00
CA HIS A 310 -10.86 -14.11 -13.44
C HIS A 310 -9.53 -13.49 -13.85
N ILE A 311 -8.73 -14.21 -14.65
CA ILE A 311 -7.44 -13.73 -15.13
C ILE A 311 -7.58 -13.36 -16.60
N PHE A 312 -7.09 -12.18 -16.96
CA PHE A 312 -7.03 -11.66 -18.33
C PHE A 312 -5.57 -11.32 -18.68
N GLU A 313 -5.13 -11.63 -19.89
CA GLU A 313 -3.77 -11.33 -20.36
C GLU A 313 -3.81 -10.69 -21.76
N TYR A 314 -3.15 -9.53 -21.92
CA TYR A 314 -3.05 -8.81 -23.19
C TYR A 314 -1.79 -7.93 -23.22
N THR A 315 -1.15 -7.76 -24.39
CA THR A 315 -0.01 -6.85 -24.54
C THR A 315 -0.47 -5.57 -25.25
N THR A 316 -0.43 -4.44 -24.55
CA THR A 316 -0.98 -3.16 -25.03
C THR A 316 0.09 -2.07 -25.19
N GLN A 317 -0.13 -1.15 -26.13
CA GLN A 317 0.58 0.14 -26.22
C GLN A 317 -0.32 1.32 -25.82
N LEU A 318 -1.59 1.06 -25.49
CA LEU A 318 -2.58 2.08 -25.18
C LEU A 318 -2.51 2.49 -23.70
N SER A 319 -2.83 3.76 -23.44
CA SER A 319 -2.88 4.26 -22.06
C SER A 319 -3.89 5.39 -21.94
N VAL A 320 -4.70 5.38 -20.89
CA VAL A 320 -5.65 6.46 -20.56
C VAL A 320 -5.03 7.36 -19.50
N THR A 321 -5.02 8.67 -19.73
CA THR A 321 -4.48 9.65 -18.77
C THR A 321 -5.48 9.92 -17.63
N PRO A 322 -5.07 10.54 -16.50
CA PRO A 322 -6.01 10.97 -15.45
C PRO A 322 -7.16 11.84 -15.98
N ASN A 323 -6.90 12.63 -17.01
CA ASN A 323 -7.88 13.51 -17.65
C ASN A 323 -8.76 12.76 -18.67
N GLN A 324 -8.79 11.43 -18.63
CA GLN A 324 -9.58 10.54 -19.49
C GLN A 324 -9.29 10.71 -20.99
N GLN A 325 -8.05 11.07 -21.35
CA GLN A 325 -7.59 11.12 -22.75
C GLN A 325 -6.86 9.83 -23.11
N LEU A 326 -7.26 9.20 -24.21
CA LEU A 326 -6.59 8.01 -24.76
C LEU A 326 -5.31 8.41 -25.50
N ILE A 327 -4.18 7.91 -25.02
CA ILE A 327 -2.88 7.96 -25.67
C ILE A 327 -2.70 6.70 -26.50
N ARG A 328 -2.42 6.90 -27.78
CA ARG A 328 -2.05 5.87 -28.76
C ARG A 328 -0.53 5.97 -29.03
N PRO A 329 0.15 4.88 -29.40
CA PRO A 329 1.53 4.98 -29.86
C PRO A 329 1.58 5.82 -31.15
N THR A 330 2.62 6.66 -31.25
CA THR A 330 3.00 7.38 -32.47
C THR A 330 4.12 6.61 -33.19
N ASP A 331 4.79 7.21 -34.17
CA ASP A 331 6.01 6.65 -34.77
C ASP A 331 7.13 6.45 -33.73
N ASP A 332 8.32 5.98 -34.15
CA ASP A 332 9.41 5.56 -33.24
C ASP A 332 10.18 6.69 -32.52
N GLY A 333 9.48 7.79 -32.20
CA GLY A 333 9.96 8.86 -31.34
C GLY A 333 10.02 8.48 -29.85
N PRO A 334 10.85 9.17 -29.04
CA PRO A 334 11.10 8.84 -27.64
C PRO A 334 9.91 9.06 -26.69
N SER A 335 8.84 9.70 -27.17
CA SER A 335 7.57 9.89 -26.44
C SER A 335 6.62 8.69 -26.53
N THR A 336 6.78 7.84 -27.56
CA THR A 336 5.90 6.71 -27.86
C THR A 336 5.94 5.67 -26.75
N LEU A 337 4.77 5.13 -26.39
CA LEU A 337 4.66 4.08 -25.38
C LEU A 337 5.07 2.73 -25.97
N PRO A 338 5.97 1.97 -25.32
CA PRO A 338 6.33 0.62 -25.75
C PRO A 338 5.16 -0.35 -25.50
N PRO A 339 5.19 -1.55 -26.09
CA PRO A 339 4.35 -2.66 -25.65
C PRO A 339 4.55 -2.93 -24.16
N VAL A 340 3.48 -3.27 -23.44
CA VAL A 340 3.53 -3.71 -22.05
C VAL A 340 2.65 -4.94 -21.87
N GLN A 341 3.24 -6.01 -21.33
CA GLN A 341 2.55 -7.25 -21.00
C GLN A 341 1.69 -7.02 -19.76
N MET A 342 0.37 -7.00 -19.93
CA MET A 342 -0.59 -6.78 -18.86
C MET A 342 -1.25 -8.09 -18.46
N MET A 343 -1.28 -8.36 -17.16
CA MET A 343 -2.12 -9.37 -16.52
C MET A 343 -3.12 -8.65 -15.63
N PHE A 344 -4.40 -8.99 -15.70
CA PHE A 344 -5.46 -8.45 -14.85
C PHE A 344 -6.16 -9.60 -14.13
N CYS A 345 -6.19 -9.56 -12.81
CA CYS A 345 -6.79 -10.56 -11.94
C CYS A 345 -7.94 -9.92 -11.16
N LEU A 346 -9.18 -10.17 -11.59
CA LEU A 346 -10.39 -9.77 -10.88
C LEU A 346 -10.87 -10.92 -10.00
N LYS A 347 -10.73 -10.79 -8.68
CA LYS A 347 -11.20 -11.81 -7.73
C LYS A 347 -12.73 -11.81 -7.67
N GLN A 348 -13.34 -12.99 -7.55
CA GLN A 348 -14.79 -13.14 -7.43
C GLN A 348 -15.34 -12.45 -6.17
N LYS A 349 -14.64 -12.63 -5.03
CA LYS A 349 -15.05 -12.15 -3.70
C LYS A 349 -13.99 -11.22 -3.10
N ASN A 350 -14.44 -10.21 -2.36
CA ASN A 350 -13.56 -9.33 -1.59
C ASN A 350 -12.88 -10.12 -0.46
N SER A 351 -11.58 -10.36 -0.62
CA SER A 351 -10.78 -11.24 0.24
C SER A 351 -9.62 -10.52 0.92
N LYS A 352 -9.55 -9.19 0.83
CA LYS A 352 -8.57 -8.27 1.42
C LYS A 352 -7.18 -8.30 0.77
N LYS A 353 -6.39 -7.26 1.06
CA LYS A 353 -5.02 -6.99 0.55
C LYS A 353 -4.10 -8.22 0.58
N ILE A 354 -4.02 -8.89 1.73
CA ILE A 354 -3.10 -10.02 1.94
C ILE A 354 -3.41 -11.17 0.96
N ASN A 355 -4.69 -11.41 0.63
CA ASN A 355 -5.08 -12.39 -0.37
C ASN A 355 -4.76 -11.95 -1.81
N SER A 356 -4.89 -10.66 -2.12
CA SER A 356 -4.41 -10.12 -3.41
C SER A 356 -2.90 -10.32 -3.58
N HIS A 357 -2.12 -10.16 -2.50
CA HIS A 357 -0.70 -10.51 -2.49
C HIS A 357 -0.44 -12.03 -2.57
N ARG A 358 -1.38 -12.89 -2.13
CA ARG A 358 -1.25 -14.35 -2.30
C ARG A 358 -1.40 -14.75 -3.77
N TRP A 359 -2.35 -14.16 -4.49
CA TRP A 359 -2.41 -14.26 -5.96
C TRP A 359 -1.11 -13.77 -6.61
N LEU A 360 -0.61 -12.59 -6.22
CA LEU A 360 0.63 -12.07 -6.78
C LEU A 360 1.84 -12.99 -6.58
N PHE A 361 2.13 -13.38 -5.33
CA PHE A 361 3.39 -14.07 -5.01
C PHE A 361 3.31 -15.60 -5.12
N ASN A 362 2.21 -16.23 -4.69
CA ASN A 362 2.10 -17.68 -4.66
C ASN A 362 1.50 -18.29 -5.94
N ALA A 363 0.68 -17.55 -6.69
CA ALA A 363 0.24 -17.97 -8.03
C ALA A 363 1.20 -17.42 -9.10
N PHE A 364 1.11 -16.12 -9.41
CA PHE A 364 1.77 -15.57 -10.60
C PHE A 364 3.30 -15.52 -10.46
N GLY A 365 3.80 -15.06 -9.30
CA GLY A 365 5.23 -14.96 -9.01
C GLY A 365 5.94 -16.31 -9.06
N ARG A 366 5.29 -17.43 -8.68
CA ARG A 366 5.91 -18.77 -8.78
C ARG A 366 6.05 -19.27 -10.21
N ILE A 367 5.14 -18.88 -11.11
CA ILE A 367 5.20 -19.25 -12.53
C ILE A 367 6.19 -18.34 -13.28
N LEU A 368 6.15 -17.03 -13.02
CA LEU A 368 7.01 -16.04 -13.70
C LEU A 368 8.45 -15.99 -13.16
N ASN A 369 8.65 -16.42 -11.90
CA ASN A 369 9.90 -16.35 -11.14
C ASN A 369 10.68 -15.02 -11.34
N PRO A 370 10.05 -13.86 -11.05
CA PRO A 370 10.67 -12.56 -11.31
C PRO A 370 11.88 -12.32 -10.40
N GLU A 371 12.87 -11.55 -10.83
CA GLU A 371 13.96 -11.16 -9.91
C GLU A 371 13.47 -10.12 -8.88
N VAL A 372 12.70 -9.11 -9.33
CA VAL A 372 12.13 -8.06 -8.46
C VAL A 372 10.63 -7.88 -8.70
N CYS A 373 9.87 -7.90 -7.61
CA CYS A 373 8.46 -7.51 -7.58
C CYS A 373 8.32 -6.08 -7.05
N ILE A 374 7.69 -5.18 -7.80
CA ILE A 374 7.31 -3.83 -7.32
C ILE A 374 5.84 -3.89 -6.90
N LEU A 375 5.50 -3.28 -5.76
CA LEU A 375 4.13 -3.11 -5.28
C LEU A 375 3.72 -1.63 -5.39
N LEU A 376 2.54 -1.40 -5.97
CA LEU A 376 1.85 -0.13 -6.07
C LEU A 376 0.40 -0.31 -5.63
N ASP A 377 -0.12 0.59 -4.81
CA ASP A 377 -1.57 0.69 -4.62
C ASP A 377 -2.16 1.60 -5.72
N ALA A 378 -3.33 1.25 -6.25
CA ALA A 378 -4.08 2.11 -7.15
C ALA A 378 -4.33 3.49 -6.50
N GLY A 379 -4.30 4.55 -7.31
CA GLY A 379 -4.24 5.94 -6.88
C GLY A 379 -2.81 6.49 -6.73
N THR A 380 -1.83 5.64 -6.42
CA THR A 380 -0.41 6.02 -6.29
C THR A 380 0.22 6.24 -7.67
N LYS A 381 0.71 7.45 -7.91
CA LYS A 381 1.38 7.81 -9.15
C LYS A 381 2.89 7.65 -9.00
N PRO A 382 3.54 6.69 -9.70
CA PRO A 382 5.00 6.64 -9.73
C PRO A 382 5.56 7.87 -10.45
N GLY A 383 6.56 8.52 -9.85
CA GLY A 383 7.28 9.64 -10.46
C GLY A 383 8.09 9.21 -11.69
N HIS A 384 8.59 10.19 -12.46
CA HIS A 384 9.46 9.93 -13.62
C HIS A 384 10.71 9.14 -13.20
N LYS A 385 10.96 8.01 -13.88
CA LYS A 385 12.04 7.04 -13.59
C LYS A 385 12.04 6.44 -12.17
N SER A 386 10.95 6.54 -11.41
CA SER A 386 10.92 6.00 -10.04
C SER A 386 10.97 4.47 -9.99
N LEU A 387 10.39 3.78 -10.98
CA LEU A 387 10.46 2.31 -11.07
C LEU A 387 11.86 1.85 -11.50
N LEU A 388 12.49 2.59 -12.41
CA LEU A 388 13.88 2.37 -12.79
C LEU A 388 14.82 2.54 -11.59
N ALA A 389 14.68 3.62 -10.82
CA ALA A 389 15.51 3.87 -9.64
C ALA A 389 15.36 2.78 -8.54
N LEU A 390 14.17 2.18 -8.40
CA LEU A 390 13.99 1.01 -7.54
C LEU A 390 14.75 -0.19 -8.10
N TRP A 391 14.57 -0.52 -9.37
CA TRP A 391 15.28 -1.64 -10.03
C TRP A 391 16.81 -1.47 -9.97
N GLU A 392 17.33 -0.28 -10.25
CA GLU A 392 18.76 0.06 -10.17
C GLU A 392 19.36 -0.24 -8.78
N ALA A 393 18.58 -0.06 -7.71
CA ALA A 393 19.02 -0.41 -6.35
C ALA A 393 19.19 -1.92 -6.16
N PHE A 394 18.29 -2.75 -6.70
CA PHE A 394 18.43 -4.21 -6.69
C PHE A 394 19.50 -4.71 -7.66
N TYR A 395 19.69 -4.04 -8.79
CA TYR A 395 20.72 -4.39 -9.77
C TYR A 395 22.14 -4.15 -9.21
N ASN A 396 22.32 -3.05 -8.48
CA ASN A 396 23.60 -2.68 -7.89
C ASN A 396 23.90 -3.35 -6.53
N ASP A 397 22.91 -3.92 -5.83
CA ASP A 397 23.11 -4.60 -4.54
C ASP A 397 22.41 -5.97 -4.49
N LYS A 398 23.20 -7.04 -4.74
CA LYS A 398 22.72 -8.43 -4.75
C LYS A 398 22.14 -8.93 -3.42
N ASP A 399 22.50 -8.30 -2.30
CA ASP A 399 22.04 -8.67 -0.95
C ASP A 399 20.86 -7.78 -0.48
N LEU A 400 20.43 -6.81 -1.31
CA LEU A 400 19.20 -6.04 -1.09
C LEU A 400 17.98 -6.95 -1.28
N GLY A 401 17.20 -7.13 -0.22
CA GLY A 401 16.01 -7.98 -0.21
C GLY A 401 14.70 -7.23 -0.40
N GLY A 402 14.66 -5.94 -0.03
CA GLY A 402 13.51 -5.06 -0.22
C GLY A 402 13.89 -3.59 -0.16
N ALA A 403 13.13 -2.73 -0.83
CA ALA A 403 13.33 -1.30 -0.85
C ALA A 403 12.02 -0.51 -1.00
N CYS A 404 12.03 0.77 -0.66
CA CYS A 404 10.91 1.69 -0.94
C CYS A 404 11.38 3.05 -1.42
N GLY A 405 10.53 3.71 -2.20
CA GLY A 405 10.73 5.10 -2.61
C GLY A 405 10.16 6.10 -1.58
N GLU A 406 10.36 7.38 -1.85
CA GLU A 406 9.70 8.48 -1.15
C GLU A 406 8.21 8.50 -1.49
N ILE A 407 7.33 8.23 -0.53
CA ILE A 407 5.90 8.52 -0.66
C ILE A 407 5.66 9.95 -0.20
N HIS A 408 5.03 10.78 -1.04
CA HIS A 408 4.63 12.15 -0.71
C HIS A 408 3.17 12.41 -1.05
N ALA A 409 2.56 13.37 -0.35
CA ALA A 409 1.17 13.74 -0.54
C ALA A 409 0.94 14.44 -1.89
N MET A 410 -0.25 14.25 -2.47
CA MET A 410 -0.79 15.05 -3.58
C MET A 410 -1.06 16.48 -3.09
N LEU A 411 -0.21 17.43 -3.46
CA LEU A 411 -0.34 18.82 -3.01
C LEU A 411 -1.40 19.63 -3.79
N GLY A 412 -1.86 19.10 -4.92
CA GLY A 412 -2.76 19.79 -5.84
C GLY A 412 -2.05 20.88 -6.67
N LYS A 413 -2.72 21.37 -7.71
CA LYS A 413 -2.18 22.41 -8.60
C LYS A 413 -1.93 23.70 -7.80
N GLY A 414 -0.67 24.13 -7.73
CA GLY A 414 -0.27 25.31 -6.94
C GLY A 414 -0.40 25.11 -5.43
N TRP A 415 -0.20 23.88 -4.94
CA TRP A 415 -0.21 23.51 -3.51
C TRP A 415 -1.53 23.80 -2.76
N ARG A 416 -2.64 23.95 -3.49
CA ARG A 416 -3.97 24.28 -2.92
C ARG A 416 -4.43 23.33 -1.81
N ASN A 417 -4.02 22.06 -1.83
CA ASN A 417 -4.45 21.09 -0.82
C ASN A 417 -3.82 21.40 0.57
N LEU A 418 -2.68 22.12 0.63
CA LEU A 418 -2.03 22.55 1.87
C LEU A 418 -2.79 23.63 2.65
N ILE A 419 -3.87 24.18 2.08
CA ILE A 419 -4.82 25.03 2.80
C ILE A 419 -5.55 24.21 3.89
N ASN A 420 -5.76 22.91 3.68
CA ASN A 420 -6.31 22.02 4.68
C ASN A 420 -5.22 21.66 5.73
N PRO A 421 -5.37 22.01 7.02
CA PRO A 421 -4.35 21.74 8.03
C PRO A 421 -4.04 20.26 8.24
N LEU A 422 -5.00 19.36 7.99
CA LEU A 422 -4.79 17.91 8.12
C LEU A 422 -3.86 17.39 7.01
N VAL A 423 -4.10 17.82 5.76
CA VAL A 423 -3.27 17.51 4.60
C VAL A 423 -1.86 18.08 4.79
N ALA A 424 -1.74 19.31 5.27
CA ALA A 424 -0.46 19.94 5.58
C ALA A 424 0.31 19.20 6.67
N ALA A 425 -0.34 18.87 7.79
CA ALA A 425 0.30 18.09 8.87
C ALA A 425 0.75 16.69 8.40
N GLN A 426 -0.05 16.00 7.58
CA GLN A 426 0.31 14.71 6.98
C GLN A 426 1.53 14.83 6.06
N ASN A 427 1.55 15.84 5.17
CA ASN A 427 2.67 16.10 4.27
C ASN A 427 3.97 16.39 5.04
N PHE A 428 3.89 17.15 6.14
CA PHE A 428 5.03 17.41 7.01
C PHE A 428 5.58 16.12 7.62
N GLU A 429 4.73 15.27 8.20
CA GLU A 429 5.15 14.00 8.79
C GLU A 429 5.82 13.08 7.75
N TYR A 430 5.23 12.93 6.57
CA TYR A 430 5.83 12.15 5.48
C TYR A 430 7.22 12.68 5.12
N LYS A 431 7.38 14.01 4.98
CA LYS A 431 8.66 14.62 4.62
C LYS A 431 9.71 14.39 5.72
N ILE A 432 9.41 14.70 6.98
CA ILE A 432 10.36 14.47 8.08
C ILE A 432 10.72 12.98 8.21
N SER A 433 9.75 12.06 8.08
CA SER A 433 10.07 10.63 8.16
C SER A 433 10.93 10.15 6.98
N ASN A 434 10.70 10.65 5.76
CA ASN A 434 11.52 10.35 4.59
C ASN A 434 12.92 11.03 4.60
N ILE A 435 13.08 12.13 5.35
CA ILE A 435 14.34 12.90 5.45
C ILE A 435 15.21 12.41 6.62
N LEU A 436 14.61 11.91 7.70
CA LEU A 436 15.29 11.53 8.92
C LEU A 436 15.18 10.04 9.24
N ASP A 437 13.95 9.52 9.39
CA ASP A 437 13.74 8.16 9.88
C ASP A 437 14.16 7.11 8.82
N LYS A 438 13.68 7.23 7.58
CA LYS A 438 14.03 6.29 6.49
C LYS A 438 15.52 6.26 6.17
N PRO A 439 16.22 7.41 6.09
CA PRO A 439 17.67 7.44 5.96
C PRO A 439 18.42 6.79 7.14
N LEU A 440 18.00 7.02 8.38
CA LEU A 440 18.56 6.37 9.57
C LEU A 440 18.39 4.84 9.49
N GLU A 441 17.16 4.35 9.31
CA GLU A 441 16.87 2.91 9.26
C GLU A 441 17.59 2.21 8.09
N SER A 442 17.62 2.86 6.92
CA SER A 442 18.33 2.40 5.73
C SER A 442 19.84 2.32 5.92
N SER A 443 20.41 3.13 6.81
CA SER A 443 21.84 3.10 7.12
C SER A 443 22.25 1.84 7.89
N PHE A 444 21.37 1.34 8.76
CA PHE A 444 21.56 0.08 9.49
C PHE A 444 21.25 -1.15 8.63
N GLY A 445 20.40 -1.00 7.62
CA GLY A 445 19.98 -2.07 6.70
C GLY A 445 18.67 -2.76 7.11
N TYR A 446 17.89 -2.14 8.00
CA TYR A 446 16.56 -2.61 8.39
C TYR A 446 15.59 -1.43 8.44
N VAL A 447 14.99 -1.10 7.28
CA VAL A 447 13.85 -0.19 7.20
C VAL A 447 12.64 -0.84 7.87
N SER A 448 12.05 -0.21 8.89
CA SER A 448 11.03 -0.83 9.75
C SER A 448 9.65 -0.97 9.08
N VAL A 449 9.46 -0.31 7.93
CA VAL A 449 8.31 -0.48 7.03
C VAL A 449 8.69 -0.07 5.61
N LEU A 450 8.43 -0.97 4.66
CA LEU A 450 8.42 -0.69 3.23
C LEU A 450 6.95 -0.63 2.81
N PRO A 451 6.36 0.55 2.58
CA PRO A 451 4.91 0.68 2.42
C PRO A 451 4.39 -0.08 1.19
N GLY A 452 3.32 -0.85 1.34
CA GLY A 452 2.69 -1.58 0.23
C GLY A 452 2.30 -0.69 -0.96
N ALA A 453 1.93 0.57 -0.68
CA ALA A 453 1.56 1.55 -1.71
C ALA A 453 2.71 1.93 -2.66
N PHE A 454 3.97 1.85 -2.23
CA PHE A 454 5.13 2.02 -3.11
C PHE A 454 6.40 1.39 -2.54
N SER A 455 6.58 0.10 -2.82
CA SER A 455 7.77 -0.66 -2.40
C SER A 455 8.17 -1.69 -3.45
N ALA A 456 9.31 -2.34 -3.25
CA ALA A 456 9.80 -3.40 -4.09
C ALA A 456 10.53 -4.46 -3.25
N TYR A 457 10.48 -5.71 -3.71
CA TYR A 457 11.03 -6.87 -3.03
C TYR A 457 11.73 -7.78 -4.03
N ARG A 458 12.89 -8.32 -3.66
CA ARG A 458 13.55 -9.37 -4.45
C ARG A 458 12.82 -10.68 -4.18
N PHE A 459 12.32 -11.36 -5.23
CA PHE A 459 11.38 -12.47 -5.06
C PHE A 459 11.96 -13.62 -4.21
N ARG A 460 13.18 -14.05 -4.53
CA ARG A 460 13.95 -15.05 -3.75
C ARG A 460 14.21 -14.66 -2.28
N ALA A 461 14.19 -13.36 -1.97
CA ALA A 461 14.37 -12.88 -0.59
C ALA A 461 13.09 -13.07 0.24
N ILE A 462 11.91 -12.75 -0.32
CA ILE A 462 10.61 -12.91 0.38
C ILE A 462 10.13 -14.37 0.46
N MET A 463 10.48 -15.23 -0.50
CA MET A 463 10.03 -16.63 -0.54
C MET A 463 10.38 -17.45 0.72
N GLY A 464 9.49 -18.38 1.08
CA GLY A 464 9.54 -19.17 2.32
C GLY A 464 8.99 -18.39 3.51
N ARG A 465 9.64 -18.55 4.68
CA ARG A 465 9.19 -17.98 5.97
C ARG A 465 8.67 -16.53 5.95
N PRO A 466 9.28 -15.55 5.25
CA PRO A 466 8.74 -14.19 5.24
C PRO A 466 7.33 -14.11 4.65
N LEU A 467 7.07 -14.77 3.51
CA LEU A 467 5.73 -14.88 2.93
C LEU A 467 4.80 -15.78 3.76
N GLU A 468 5.27 -16.88 4.33
CA GLU A 468 4.45 -17.72 5.23
C GLU A 468 3.91 -16.91 6.41
N GLN A 469 4.79 -16.15 7.08
CA GLN A 469 4.44 -15.32 8.23
C GLN A 469 3.57 -14.11 7.81
N TYR A 470 3.72 -13.59 6.59
CA TYR A 470 2.87 -12.56 6.01
C TYR A 470 1.44 -13.08 5.75
N PHE A 471 1.31 -14.26 5.14
CA PHE A 471 0.01 -14.86 4.80
C PHE A 471 -0.74 -15.44 5.99
N HIS A 472 -0.15 -15.52 7.19
CA HIS A 472 -0.92 -15.77 8.42
C HIS A 472 -2.02 -14.73 8.68
N GLY A 473 -1.91 -13.52 8.12
CA GLY A 473 -2.95 -12.49 8.14
C GLY A 473 -4.10 -12.70 7.15
N ASP A 474 -4.03 -13.71 6.28
CA ASP A 474 -5.04 -13.97 5.26
C ASP A 474 -6.26 -14.67 5.86
N HIS A 475 -7.42 -14.01 5.78
CA HIS A 475 -8.68 -14.54 6.27
C HIS A 475 -9.04 -15.90 5.66
N THR A 476 -8.76 -16.10 4.37
CA THR A 476 -9.12 -17.34 3.66
C THR A 476 -8.28 -18.55 4.11
N LEU A 477 -7.07 -18.32 4.66
CA LEU A 477 -6.24 -19.38 5.24
C LEU A 477 -6.57 -19.67 6.71
N SER A 478 -7.43 -18.89 7.37
CA SER A 478 -7.70 -19.01 8.81
C SER A 478 -8.05 -20.42 9.25
N LYS A 479 -8.94 -21.08 8.49
CA LYS A 479 -9.41 -22.45 8.78
C LYS A 479 -8.29 -23.49 8.63
N GLN A 480 -7.42 -23.34 7.63
CA GLN A 480 -6.28 -24.22 7.37
C GLN A 480 -5.16 -24.04 8.41
N LEU A 481 -4.91 -22.80 8.83
CA LEU A 481 -3.84 -22.46 9.78
C LEU A 481 -4.25 -22.61 11.25
N GLY A 482 -5.55 -22.73 11.55
CA GLY A 482 -6.08 -22.88 12.91
C GLY A 482 -5.58 -21.78 13.85
N LYS A 483 -4.87 -22.16 14.92
CA LYS A 483 -4.27 -21.23 15.91
C LYS A 483 -3.21 -20.27 15.31
N LYS A 484 -2.67 -20.57 14.12
CA LYS A 484 -1.74 -19.70 13.38
C LYS A 484 -2.45 -18.79 12.36
N GLY A 485 -3.73 -19.01 12.09
CA GLY A 485 -4.51 -18.19 11.15
C GLY A 485 -5.13 -16.99 11.84
N ILE A 486 -5.36 -15.90 11.11
CA ILE A 486 -5.81 -14.61 11.69
C ILE A 486 -7.01 -14.78 12.63
N GLU A 487 -8.03 -15.56 12.28
CA GLU A 487 -9.20 -15.78 13.16
C GLU A 487 -8.87 -16.43 14.50
N GLY A 488 -7.95 -17.41 14.51
CA GLY A 488 -7.50 -18.13 15.71
C GLY A 488 -6.47 -17.38 16.56
N MET A 489 -6.04 -16.19 16.14
CA MET A 489 -5.07 -15.37 16.87
C MET A 489 -5.69 -14.54 18.00
N ASN A 490 -4.87 -14.24 19.01
CA ASN A 490 -5.19 -13.20 19.98
C ASN A 490 -5.20 -11.80 19.35
N ILE A 491 -5.90 -10.86 19.99
CA ILE A 491 -6.10 -9.49 19.47
C ILE A 491 -4.81 -8.70 19.27
N PHE A 492 -3.75 -8.99 20.04
CA PHE A 492 -2.44 -8.39 19.86
C PHE A 492 -1.82 -8.79 18.52
N LYS A 493 -1.78 -10.10 18.23
CA LYS A 493 -1.34 -10.60 16.92
C LYS A 493 -2.26 -10.14 15.79
N LYS A 494 -3.58 -10.02 16.00
CA LYS A 494 -4.48 -9.43 14.99
C LYS A 494 -4.12 -7.98 14.64
N ASN A 495 -3.81 -7.15 15.64
CA ASN A 495 -3.35 -5.77 15.40
C ASN A 495 -2.02 -5.72 14.65
N MET A 496 -1.12 -6.70 14.85
CA MET A 496 0.13 -6.82 14.10
C MET A 496 -0.08 -6.84 12.57
N PHE A 497 -1.14 -7.50 12.10
CA PHE A 497 -1.53 -7.56 10.67
C PHE A 497 -2.33 -6.35 10.18
N LEU A 498 -2.42 -5.27 10.97
CA LEU A 498 -2.78 -3.92 10.48
C LEU A 498 -1.57 -3.15 9.95
N ALA A 499 -0.36 -3.69 10.14
CA ALA A 499 0.89 -3.21 9.60
C ALA A 499 1.76 -4.41 9.14
N GLU A 500 1.15 -5.28 8.34
CA GLU A 500 1.72 -6.50 7.78
C GLU A 500 3.03 -6.27 7.00
N ASP A 501 3.16 -5.11 6.35
CA ASP A 501 4.38 -4.66 5.70
C ASP A 501 5.58 -4.61 6.68
N ARG A 502 5.34 -4.25 7.96
CA ARG A 502 6.38 -4.25 9.02
C ARG A 502 6.81 -5.65 9.41
N ILE A 503 5.86 -6.60 9.45
CA ILE A 503 6.15 -8.01 9.71
C ILE A 503 7.07 -8.53 8.61
N LEU A 504 6.73 -8.28 7.34
CA LEU A 504 7.53 -8.71 6.20
C LEU A 504 8.95 -8.14 6.26
N CYS A 505 9.10 -6.84 6.57
CA CYS A 505 10.41 -6.22 6.74
C CYS A 505 11.28 -6.92 7.79
N PHE A 506 10.71 -7.20 8.98
CA PHE A 506 11.43 -7.90 10.04
C PHE A 506 11.79 -9.35 9.63
N GLU A 507 10.83 -10.11 9.11
CA GLU A 507 11.06 -11.51 8.70
C GLU A 507 12.11 -11.66 7.59
N LEU A 508 12.20 -10.66 6.71
CA LEU A 508 13.16 -10.64 5.60
C LEU A 508 14.60 -10.46 6.13
N VAL A 509 14.83 -9.48 7.02
CA VAL A 509 16.15 -9.24 7.63
C VAL A 509 16.52 -10.36 8.61
N ALA A 510 15.55 -10.93 9.32
CA ALA A 510 15.72 -12.06 10.24
C ALA A 510 15.58 -13.44 9.55
N LYS A 511 15.73 -13.52 8.22
CA LYS A 511 15.65 -14.77 7.46
C LYS A 511 16.88 -15.62 7.72
N ALA A 512 16.67 -16.85 8.21
CA ALA A 512 17.76 -17.73 8.61
C ALA A 512 18.71 -18.05 7.44
N GLY A 513 20.02 -18.10 7.74
CA GLY A 513 21.07 -18.37 6.74
C GLY A 513 21.22 -17.30 5.64
N SER A 514 20.44 -16.22 5.67
CA SER A 514 20.45 -15.16 4.65
C SER A 514 20.90 -13.83 5.24
N LYS A 515 21.56 -12.99 4.45
CA LYS A 515 22.07 -11.66 4.84
C LYS A 515 21.32 -10.50 4.18
N TRP A 516 20.03 -10.71 3.91
CA TRP A 516 19.19 -9.72 3.24
C TRP A 516 19.07 -8.45 4.08
N HIS A 517 19.24 -7.30 3.44
CA HIS A 517 19.03 -5.99 4.05
C HIS A 517 17.97 -5.19 3.27
N LEU A 518 17.47 -4.12 3.90
CA LEU A 518 16.44 -3.25 3.34
C LEU A 518 16.98 -1.82 3.19
N SER A 519 16.60 -1.14 2.10
CA SER A 519 17.07 0.22 1.80
C SER A 519 15.94 1.18 1.44
N TYR A 520 16.15 2.45 1.76
CA TYR A 520 15.35 3.56 1.24
C TYR A 520 16.01 4.12 -0.04
N VAL A 521 15.21 4.43 -1.06
CA VAL A 521 15.70 4.90 -2.38
C VAL A 521 15.16 6.30 -2.67
N LYS A 522 15.88 7.33 -2.21
CA LYS A 522 15.55 8.76 -2.38
C LYS A 522 15.23 9.19 -3.82
N ALA A 523 15.87 8.58 -4.81
CA ALA A 523 15.64 8.91 -6.22
C ALA A 523 14.29 8.38 -6.75
N SER A 524 13.71 7.38 -6.10
CA SER A 524 12.40 6.86 -6.41
C SER A 524 11.33 7.61 -5.62
N LYS A 525 10.30 8.13 -6.30
CA LYS A 525 9.19 8.88 -5.67
C LYS A 525 7.84 8.38 -6.14
N GLY A 526 6.86 8.37 -5.23
CA GLY A 526 5.46 8.07 -5.48
C GLY A 526 4.58 9.17 -4.86
N GLU A 527 3.63 9.69 -5.64
CA GLU A 527 2.65 10.67 -5.21
C GLU A 527 1.35 9.94 -4.84
N THR A 528 0.77 10.19 -3.66
CA THR A 528 -0.48 9.55 -3.18
C THR A 528 -1.42 10.57 -2.54
N ASP A 529 -2.73 10.33 -2.60
CA ASP A 529 -3.71 11.11 -1.86
C ASP A 529 -3.65 10.82 -0.35
N VAL A 530 -4.24 11.73 0.44
CA VAL A 530 -4.22 11.69 1.91
C VAL A 530 -5.58 12.14 2.45
N PRO A 531 -6.02 11.69 3.64
CA PRO A 531 -7.34 12.01 4.15
C PRO A 531 -7.56 13.53 4.35
N GLU A 532 -8.57 14.07 3.69
CA GLU A 532 -8.94 15.49 3.84
C GLU A 532 -9.90 15.71 5.03
N GLY A 533 -10.67 14.68 5.43
CA GLY A 533 -11.66 14.74 6.50
C GLY A 533 -11.21 14.11 7.82
N ALA A 534 -11.53 14.76 8.94
CA ALA A 534 -11.13 14.31 10.28
C ALA A 534 -11.55 12.87 10.62
N ALA A 535 -12.72 12.40 10.18
CA ALA A 535 -13.20 11.04 10.48
C ALA A 535 -12.39 9.95 9.75
N GLU A 536 -11.99 10.19 8.51
CA GLU A 536 -11.13 9.30 7.72
C GLU A 536 -9.70 9.32 8.25
N PHE A 537 -9.21 10.50 8.59
CA PHE A 537 -7.91 10.73 9.21
C PHE A 537 -7.77 9.96 10.54
N ILE A 538 -8.74 10.07 11.47
CA ILE A 538 -8.76 9.29 12.72
C ILE A 538 -8.77 7.78 12.43
N SER A 539 -9.56 7.32 11.46
CA SER A 539 -9.66 5.90 11.09
C SER A 539 -8.35 5.34 10.53
N GLN A 540 -7.69 6.07 9.61
CA GLN A 540 -6.37 5.74 9.08
C GLN A 540 -5.34 5.65 10.22
N ARG A 541 -5.36 6.63 11.13
CA ARG A 541 -4.39 6.74 12.21
C ARG A 541 -4.56 5.68 13.29
N ARG A 542 -5.78 5.25 13.62
CA ARG A 542 -6.02 4.04 14.45
C ARG A 542 -5.26 2.83 13.88
N ARG A 543 -5.44 2.54 12.59
CA ARG A 543 -4.81 1.39 11.92
C ARG A 543 -3.28 1.45 12.04
N TRP A 544 -2.70 2.59 11.71
CA TRP A 544 -1.24 2.77 11.68
C TRP A 544 -0.61 2.78 13.05
N LEU A 545 -1.22 3.44 14.05
CA LEU A 545 -0.69 3.52 15.41
C LEU A 545 -0.73 2.13 16.07
N ASN A 546 -1.88 1.45 16.04
CA ASN A 546 -2.02 0.13 16.65
C ASN A 546 -1.16 -0.92 15.94
N GLY A 547 -1.17 -0.93 14.60
CA GLY A 547 -0.34 -1.83 13.82
C GLY A 547 1.15 -1.61 14.01
N SER A 548 1.61 -0.35 14.02
CA SER A 548 3.03 -0.03 14.25
C SER A 548 3.48 -0.38 15.66
N PHE A 549 2.64 -0.15 16.69
CA PHE A 549 2.97 -0.54 18.06
C PHE A 549 3.06 -2.07 18.20
N ALA A 550 2.07 -2.81 17.69
CA ALA A 550 2.04 -4.27 17.76
C ALA A 550 3.23 -4.91 17.00
N ALA A 551 3.52 -4.44 15.79
CA ALA A 551 4.65 -4.92 14.99
C ALA A 551 6.02 -4.50 15.57
N GLY A 552 6.12 -3.31 16.17
CA GLY A 552 7.31 -2.84 16.87
C GLY A 552 7.67 -3.75 18.05
N ILE A 553 6.72 -3.98 18.95
CA ILE A 553 6.86 -4.93 20.06
C ILE A 553 7.17 -6.35 19.56
N TYR A 554 6.53 -6.82 18.47
CA TYR A 554 6.84 -8.11 17.85
C TYR A 554 8.31 -8.21 17.43
N SER A 555 8.83 -7.22 16.71
CA SER A 555 10.22 -7.20 16.23
C SER A 555 11.24 -7.16 17.37
N LEU A 556 10.95 -6.43 18.47
CA LEU A 556 11.78 -6.41 19.67
C LEU A 556 11.77 -7.78 20.38
N MET A 557 10.59 -8.38 20.61
CA MET A 557 10.48 -9.70 21.24
C MET A 557 11.16 -10.82 20.45
N HIS A 558 11.22 -10.71 19.12
CA HIS A 558 11.78 -11.73 18.24
C HIS A 558 13.21 -11.41 17.78
N PHE A 559 13.82 -10.31 18.23
CA PHE A 559 15.13 -9.84 17.76
C PHE A 559 16.23 -10.90 17.85
N GLY A 560 16.15 -11.82 18.82
CA GLY A 560 17.06 -12.98 18.92
C GLY A 560 17.15 -13.85 17.64
N ARG A 561 16.17 -13.76 16.73
CA ARG A 561 16.22 -14.40 15.42
C ARG A 561 17.24 -13.80 14.46
N MET A 562 17.65 -12.53 14.64
CA MET A 562 18.71 -11.91 13.85
C MET A 562 20.02 -12.70 13.95
N TYR A 563 20.28 -13.35 15.09
CA TYR A 563 21.45 -14.23 15.27
C TYR A 563 21.40 -15.54 14.46
N LYS A 564 20.25 -15.92 13.89
CA LYS A 564 20.14 -17.06 12.95
C LYS A 564 20.30 -16.63 11.48
N SER A 565 20.39 -15.33 11.21
CA SER A 565 20.66 -14.78 9.87
C SER A 565 22.14 -14.95 9.48
N GLY A 566 22.47 -14.65 8.23
CA GLY A 566 23.85 -14.58 7.73
C GLY A 566 24.52 -13.21 7.90
N HIS A 567 23.96 -12.29 8.71
CA HIS A 567 24.53 -10.94 8.89
C HIS A 567 25.90 -10.99 9.58
N ASN A 568 26.84 -10.17 9.08
CA ASN A 568 28.17 -10.06 9.68
C ASN A 568 28.14 -9.26 11.00
N ILE A 569 29.21 -9.36 11.78
CA ILE A 569 29.34 -8.75 13.12
C ILE A 569 29.10 -7.23 13.08
N ILE A 570 29.59 -6.53 12.05
CA ILE A 570 29.41 -5.08 11.91
C ILE A 570 27.94 -4.73 11.69
N ARG A 571 27.23 -5.44 10.81
CA ARG A 571 25.77 -5.26 10.61
C ARG A 571 25.01 -5.60 11.89
N MET A 572 25.35 -6.70 12.55
CA MET A 572 24.73 -7.09 13.82
C MET A 572 24.91 -6.01 14.90
N PHE A 573 26.08 -5.38 15.01
CA PHE A 573 26.30 -4.24 15.92
C PHE A 573 25.34 -3.07 15.62
N PHE A 574 25.21 -2.66 14.36
CA PHE A 574 24.27 -1.60 13.97
C PHE A 574 22.80 -1.98 14.17
N LEU A 575 22.43 -3.24 13.98
CA LEU A 575 21.07 -3.73 14.27
C LEU A 575 20.75 -3.68 15.78
N HIS A 576 21.74 -3.89 16.66
CA HIS A 576 21.56 -3.68 18.11
C HIS A 576 21.38 -2.20 18.47
N ILE A 577 22.15 -1.31 17.85
CA ILE A 577 21.97 0.14 18.00
C ILE A 577 20.54 0.53 17.60
N GLN A 578 20.05 0.02 16.46
CA GLN A 578 18.68 0.27 16.02
C GLN A 578 17.63 -0.34 16.97
N MET A 579 17.87 -1.53 17.52
CA MET A 579 17.01 -2.13 18.53
C MET A 579 16.89 -1.24 19.78
N LEU A 580 18.01 -0.72 20.30
CA LEU A 580 18.02 0.20 21.44
C LEU A 580 17.25 1.48 21.14
N TYR A 581 17.47 2.08 19.97
CA TYR A 581 16.74 3.25 19.48
C TYR A 581 15.22 3.00 19.38
N ASN A 582 14.81 1.83 18.85
CA ASN A 582 13.40 1.44 18.74
C ASN A 582 12.76 1.21 20.11
N THR A 583 13.47 0.57 21.04
CA THR A 583 13.01 0.38 22.43
C THR A 583 12.79 1.72 23.11
N PHE A 584 13.77 2.64 23.02
CA PHE A 584 13.67 3.98 23.59
C PHE A 584 12.51 4.79 23.00
N SER A 585 12.37 4.78 21.67
CA SER A 585 11.27 5.45 20.95
C SER A 585 9.89 4.89 21.33
N THR A 586 9.81 3.60 21.59
CA THR A 586 8.57 2.93 22.05
C THR A 586 8.19 3.38 23.46
N ILE A 587 9.16 3.51 24.37
CA ILE A 587 8.94 4.04 25.73
C ILE A 587 8.45 5.50 25.69
N LEU A 588 9.10 6.35 24.89
CA LEU A 588 8.67 7.75 24.72
C LEU A 588 7.25 7.86 24.15
N THR A 589 6.88 6.98 23.22
CA THR A 589 5.53 6.93 22.63
C THR A 589 4.50 6.41 23.63
N TRP A 590 4.84 5.44 24.48
CA TRP A 590 3.94 4.95 25.54
C TRP A 590 3.55 6.04 26.54
N PHE A 591 4.53 6.85 26.96
CA PHE A 591 4.36 7.95 27.92
C PHE A 591 4.08 9.31 27.26
N SER A 592 3.79 9.35 25.95
CA SER A 592 3.66 10.61 25.21
C SER A 592 2.49 11.45 25.72
N LEU A 593 1.38 10.83 26.17
CA LEU A 593 0.18 11.53 26.60
C LEU A 593 0.45 12.42 27.82
N ALA A 594 1.00 11.83 28.89
CA ALA A 594 1.37 12.58 30.07
C ALA A 594 2.58 13.50 29.82
N SER A 595 3.57 13.10 29.03
CA SER A 595 4.71 13.95 28.66
C SER A 595 4.27 15.25 27.96
N TYR A 596 3.27 15.16 27.07
CA TYR A 596 2.75 16.31 26.33
C TYR A 596 1.90 17.24 27.21
N TRP A 597 1.07 16.68 28.09
CA TRP A 597 0.35 17.44 29.11
C TRP A 597 1.30 18.19 30.06
N LEU A 598 2.32 17.50 30.58
CA LEU A 598 3.31 18.09 31.49
C LEU A 598 4.09 19.22 30.79
N THR A 599 4.56 18.99 29.56
CA THR A 599 5.22 20.01 28.73
C THR A 599 4.32 21.25 28.55
N THR A 600 3.06 21.03 28.19
CA THR A 600 2.04 22.07 28.03
C THR A 600 1.85 22.88 29.31
N SER A 601 1.70 22.20 30.45
CA SER A 601 1.52 22.85 31.75
C SER A 601 2.74 23.65 32.19
N VAL A 602 3.94 23.09 32.03
CA VAL A 602 5.21 23.68 32.47
C VAL A 602 5.55 24.94 31.67
N ILE A 603 5.38 24.92 30.34
CA ILE A 603 5.63 26.11 29.52
C ILE A 603 4.70 27.26 29.95
N MET A 604 3.41 26.97 30.16
CA MET A 604 2.45 27.97 30.67
C MET A 604 2.83 28.49 32.07
N ASP A 605 3.34 27.65 32.98
CA ASP A 605 3.73 28.11 34.32
C ASP A 605 4.99 28.98 34.29
N LEU A 606 6.01 28.58 33.52
CA LEU A 606 7.27 29.32 33.38
C LEU A 606 7.05 30.74 32.84
N VAL A 607 6.13 30.89 31.89
CA VAL A 607 5.81 32.17 31.23
C VAL A 607 4.77 32.98 32.00
N GLY A 608 3.77 32.31 32.56
CA GLY A 608 2.58 32.98 33.09
C GLY A 608 2.58 33.26 34.58
N THR A 609 3.29 32.47 35.39
CA THR A 609 3.26 32.57 36.86
C THR A 609 4.36 33.53 37.35
N PRO A 610 4.03 34.69 37.95
CA PRO A 610 5.03 35.66 38.39
C PRO A 610 6.00 35.06 39.41
N SER A 611 7.28 34.98 39.06
CA SER A 611 8.32 34.31 39.84
C SER A 611 9.67 35.02 39.66
N ALA A 612 10.64 34.75 40.54
CA ALA A 612 11.98 35.33 40.42
C ALA A 612 12.62 35.03 39.05
N SER A 613 12.43 33.81 38.53
CA SER A 613 12.96 33.36 37.22
C SER A 613 12.42 34.14 36.02
N ASN A 614 11.25 34.77 36.13
CA ASN A 614 10.68 35.62 35.08
C ASN A 614 10.58 37.10 35.51
N GLY A 615 11.34 37.56 36.51
CA GLY A 615 11.34 38.97 36.94
C GLY A 615 9.99 39.43 37.48
N HIS A 616 9.22 38.51 38.05
CA HIS A 616 7.85 38.71 38.53
C HIS A 616 6.91 39.28 37.46
N THR A 617 7.02 38.83 36.20
CA THR A 617 6.12 39.20 35.08
C THR A 617 5.34 37.98 34.58
N GLY A 618 4.09 38.15 34.15
CA GLY A 618 3.34 37.13 33.40
C GLY A 618 3.07 37.60 31.97
N PHE A 619 3.23 36.71 30.99
CA PHE A 619 2.96 36.97 29.56
C PHE A 619 1.92 35.97 29.02
N PRO A 620 0.99 36.36 28.13
CA PRO A 620 0.93 37.65 27.44
C PRO A 620 0.06 38.73 28.12
N PHE A 621 -0.78 38.37 29.10
CA PHE A 621 -1.82 39.26 29.66
C PHE A 621 -1.42 39.97 30.96
N GLY A 622 -0.12 40.03 31.28
CA GLY A 622 0.38 40.67 32.50
C GLY A 622 0.26 39.78 33.75
N LYS A 623 0.70 40.32 34.90
CA LYS A 623 0.92 39.58 36.15
C LYS A 623 -0.32 38.91 36.74
N THR A 624 -1.50 39.51 36.56
CA THR A 624 -2.75 39.09 37.24
C THR A 624 -3.65 38.25 36.33
N ALA A 625 -3.82 38.63 35.06
CA ALA A 625 -4.72 37.92 34.16
C ALA A 625 -4.11 36.62 33.62
N THR A 626 -2.79 36.58 33.37
CA THR A 626 -2.13 35.40 32.77
C THR A 626 -2.26 34.13 33.62
N PRO A 627 -2.01 34.12 34.95
CA PRO A 627 -2.21 32.92 35.76
C PRO A 627 -3.65 32.40 35.71
N ILE A 628 -4.64 33.30 35.66
CA ILE A 628 -6.07 32.95 35.58
C ILE A 628 -6.37 32.31 34.22
N VAL A 629 -5.91 32.93 33.12
CA VAL A 629 -6.09 32.38 31.77
C VAL A 629 -5.40 31.02 31.63
N ASN A 630 -4.16 30.88 32.09
CA ASN A 630 -3.42 29.61 32.05
C ASN A 630 -4.14 28.52 32.84
N THR A 631 -4.70 28.85 34.01
CA THR A 631 -5.51 27.93 34.81
C THR A 631 -6.77 27.48 34.07
N ILE A 632 -7.51 28.41 33.45
CA ILE A 632 -8.70 28.09 32.63
C ILE A 632 -8.32 27.21 31.44
N VAL A 633 -7.26 27.55 30.71
CA VAL A 633 -6.77 26.79 29.55
C VAL A 633 -6.34 25.37 29.94
N LYS A 634 -5.67 25.21 31.08
CA LYS A 634 -5.28 23.91 31.63
C LYS A 634 -6.48 23.02 31.95
N TYR A 635 -7.49 23.55 32.65
CA TYR A 635 -8.71 22.78 32.93
C TYR A 635 -9.53 22.50 31.66
N ALA A 636 -9.57 23.43 30.70
CA ALA A 636 -10.19 23.20 29.39
C ALA A 636 -9.48 22.08 28.61
N TYR A 637 -8.14 22.07 28.58
CA TYR A 637 -7.35 20.98 27.98
C TYR A 637 -7.71 19.62 28.59
N LEU A 638 -7.73 19.53 29.93
CA LEU A 638 -8.07 18.28 30.63
C LEU A 638 -9.53 17.86 30.39
N GLY A 639 -10.47 18.81 30.34
CA GLY A 639 -11.86 18.55 29.99
C GLY A 639 -12.04 18.02 28.57
N PHE A 640 -11.35 18.61 27.59
CA PHE A 640 -11.33 18.13 26.21
C PHE A 640 -10.59 16.80 26.04
N LEU A 641 -9.56 16.53 26.85
CA LEU A 641 -8.88 15.23 26.89
C LEU A 641 -9.81 14.14 27.44
N LEU A 642 -10.53 14.42 28.54
CA LEU A 642 -11.56 13.52 29.08
C LEU A 642 -12.67 13.27 28.05
N LEU A 643 -13.09 14.32 27.31
CA LEU A 643 -14.04 14.18 26.21
C LEU A 643 -13.51 13.21 25.12
N GLN A 644 -12.20 13.19 24.83
CA GLN A 644 -11.67 12.22 23.85
C GLN A 644 -11.81 10.78 24.33
N PHE A 645 -11.62 10.49 25.61
CA PHE A 645 -11.88 9.15 26.15
C PHE A 645 -13.36 8.77 26.07
N ILE A 646 -14.28 9.70 26.39
CA ILE A 646 -15.72 9.49 26.27
C ILE A 646 -16.12 9.23 24.81
N LEU A 647 -15.67 10.07 23.88
CA LEU A 647 -15.96 9.92 22.45
C LEU A 647 -15.36 8.62 21.88
N ALA A 648 -14.11 8.29 22.23
CA ALA A 648 -13.41 7.14 21.69
C ALA A 648 -13.95 5.79 22.16
N LEU A 649 -14.54 5.74 23.37
CA LEU A 649 -15.18 4.54 23.90
C LEU A 649 -16.66 4.42 23.50
N GLY A 650 -17.35 5.56 23.32
CA GLY A 650 -18.79 5.60 23.03
C GLY A 650 -19.17 5.62 21.55
N ASN A 651 -18.43 6.34 20.70
CA ASN A 651 -18.86 6.68 19.33
C ASN A 651 -17.78 6.50 18.27
N ARG A 652 -18.20 6.09 17.06
CA ARG A 652 -17.32 6.14 15.87
C ARG A 652 -17.16 7.59 15.37
N PRO A 653 -15.98 8.00 14.85
CA PRO A 653 -15.76 9.35 14.31
C PRO A 653 -16.74 9.75 13.21
N LYS A 654 -17.15 8.81 12.35
CA LYS A 654 -18.16 9.05 11.30
C LYS A 654 -19.50 9.55 11.85
N GLY A 655 -19.89 9.14 13.07
CA GLY A 655 -21.16 9.50 13.72
C GLY A 655 -21.06 10.67 14.71
N SER A 656 -19.86 11.20 14.99
CA SER A 656 -19.62 12.27 15.97
C SER A 656 -18.68 13.36 15.42
N ARG A 657 -18.76 13.59 14.10
CA ARG A 657 -17.84 14.45 13.33
C ARG A 657 -17.64 15.83 13.94
N PHE A 658 -18.72 16.47 14.39
CA PHE A 658 -18.67 17.82 14.97
C PHE A 658 -17.88 17.87 16.29
N SER A 659 -18.08 16.89 17.19
CA SER A 659 -17.38 16.83 18.48
C SER A 659 -15.87 16.61 18.30
N TYR A 660 -15.48 15.74 17.36
CA TYR A 660 -14.07 15.57 16.99
C TYR A 660 -13.49 16.85 16.33
N LEU A 661 -14.21 17.49 15.41
CA LEU A 661 -13.77 18.72 14.77
C LEU A 661 -13.59 19.88 15.76
N ALA A 662 -14.54 20.07 16.69
CA ALA A 662 -14.44 21.04 17.77
C ALA A 662 -13.22 20.75 18.67
N SER A 663 -12.93 19.48 18.94
CA SER A 663 -11.76 19.06 19.70
C SER A 663 -10.45 19.39 18.97
N PHE A 664 -10.36 19.14 17.66
CA PHE A 664 -9.22 19.56 16.84
C PHE A 664 -8.98 21.08 16.89
N VAL A 665 -10.06 21.88 16.79
CA VAL A 665 -9.97 23.34 16.86
C VAL A 665 -9.50 23.81 18.24
N VAL A 666 -10.07 23.30 19.33
CA VAL A 666 -9.69 23.69 20.69
C VAL A 666 -8.25 23.29 20.99
N PHE A 667 -7.84 22.04 20.70
CA PHE A 667 -6.45 21.63 20.87
C PHE A 667 -5.49 22.42 19.96
N GLY A 668 -5.93 22.85 18.78
CA GLY A 668 -5.15 23.72 17.89
C GLY A 668 -4.95 25.14 18.46
N ILE A 669 -5.98 25.75 19.04
CA ILE A 669 -5.89 27.06 19.68
C ILE A 669 -4.98 27.01 20.91
N ILE A 670 -5.13 25.99 21.76
CA ILE A 670 -4.27 25.80 22.94
C ILE A 670 -2.82 25.57 22.52
N GLN A 671 -2.60 24.79 21.46
CA GLN A 671 -1.26 24.52 20.93
C GLN A 671 -0.60 25.77 20.33
N LEU A 672 -1.36 26.61 19.61
CA LEU A 672 -0.86 27.91 19.14
C LEU A 672 -0.40 28.78 20.31
N TYR A 673 -1.20 28.85 21.39
CA TYR A 673 -0.87 29.58 22.61
C TYR A 673 0.44 29.07 23.25
N VAL A 674 0.59 27.76 23.42
CA VAL A 674 1.83 27.12 23.92
C VAL A 674 3.05 27.43 23.04
N VAL A 675 2.87 27.46 21.71
CA VAL A 675 3.96 27.80 20.77
C VAL A 675 4.37 29.27 20.92
N VAL A 676 3.42 30.19 21.12
CA VAL A 676 3.72 31.60 21.38
C VAL A 676 4.44 31.78 22.72
N ASP A 677 3.99 31.11 23.78
CA ASP A 677 4.67 31.09 25.09
C ASP A 677 6.09 30.53 24.99
N ALA A 678 6.29 29.42 24.26
CA ALA A 678 7.60 28.84 24.04
C ALA A 678 8.54 29.77 23.24
N LEU A 679 8.03 30.44 22.20
CA LEU A 679 8.79 31.44 21.45
C LEU A 679 9.15 32.66 22.31
N TYR A 680 8.26 33.09 23.21
CA TYR A 680 8.54 34.16 24.17
C TYR A 680 9.68 33.80 25.13
N LEU A 681 9.72 32.56 25.64
CA LEU A 681 10.87 32.07 26.45
C LEU A 681 12.19 32.15 25.67
N VAL A 682 12.19 31.72 24.41
CA VAL A 682 13.38 31.77 23.54
C VAL A 682 13.84 33.20 23.33
N VAL A 683 12.95 34.11 22.91
CA VAL A 683 13.28 35.53 22.68
C VAL A 683 13.82 36.18 23.96
N ARG A 684 13.19 35.93 25.11
CA ARG A 684 13.58 36.51 26.39
C ARG A 684 14.98 36.07 26.83
N ALA A 685 15.33 34.81 26.65
CA ALA A 685 16.65 34.29 27.00
C ALA A 685 17.78 34.82 26.08
N PHE A 686 17.47 35.24 24.85
CA PHE A 686 18.41 35.98 24.00
C PHE A 686 18.42 37.51 24.23
N SER A 687 17.49 38.06 25.01
CA SER A 687 17.30 39.51 25.20
C SER A 687 17.88 40.06 26.52
N GLY A 688 18.78 39.35 27.20
CA GLY A 688 19.53 39.84 28.38
C GLY A 688 18.69 40.29 29.59
N SER A 689 17.42 39.88 29.67
CA SER A 689 16.41 40.44 30.59
C SER A 689 15.75 39.37 31.49
N ALA A 690 16.52 38.34 31.81
CA ALA A 690 16.16 37.26 32.72
C ALA A 690 17.37 36.85 33.58
N PRO A 691 17.16 36.28 34.78
CA PRO A 691 18.22 35.61 35.56
C PRO A 691 18.66 34.25 34.95
N MET A 692 18.45 34.08 33.64
CA MET A 692 18.79 32.90 32.84
C MET A 692 19.62 33.35 31.64
N ASP A 693 20.54 34.28 31.90
CA ASP A 693 21.31 34.98 30.88
C ASP A 693 22.38 34.06 30.29
N PHE A 694 22.58 34.14 28.97
CA PHE A 694 23.77 33.55 28.35
C PHE A 694 24.88 34.57 28.41
N ASP A 695 26.05 34.17 28.90
CA ASP A 695 27.21 35.06 28.93
C ASP A 695 27.75 35.26 27.51
N THR A 696 27.21 36.29 26.85
CA THR A 696 27.61 36.71 25.50
C THR A 696 28.74 37.73 25.51
N THR A 697 29.20 38.16 26.70
CA THR A 697 30.14 39.27 26.88
C THR A 697 31.54 38.82 27.29
N HIS A 698 31.70 37.70 28.00
CA HIS A 698 33.01 37.15 28.43
C HIS A 698 33.55 36.03 27.51
N GLY A 699 33.05 35.95 26.27
CA GLY A 699 33.58 35.09 25.22
C GLY A 699 33.11 33.63 25.25
N VAL A 700 33.59 32.84 24.27
CA VAL A 700 33.02 31.52 23.92
C VAL A 700 33.03 30.53 25.10
N GLY A 701 34.02 30.58 26.00
CA GLY A 701 34.09 29.68 27.16
C GLY A 701 32.97 29.94 28.18
N ALA A 702 32.71 31.20 28.52
CA ALA A 702 31.64 31.59 29.45
C ALA A 702 30.26 31.40 28.81
N PHE A 703 30.15 31.68 27.50
CA PHE A 703 28.97 31.33 26.71
C PHE A 703 28.66 29.83 26.79
N LEU A 704 29.62 28.94 26.50
CA LEU A 704 29.40 27.50 26.58
C LEU A 704 29.08 27.04 28.02
N GLY A 705 29.72 27.62 29.04
CA GLY A 705 29.43 27.32 30.44
C GLY A 705 28.02 27.69 30.89
N SER A 706 27.52 28.86 30.48
CA SER A 706 26.13 29.27 30.72
C SER A 706 25.13 28.51 29.84
N PHE A 707 25.51 28.16 28.61
CA PHE A 707 24.69 27.41 27.65
C PHE A 707 24.44 25.96 28.08
N PHE A 708 25.45 25.27 28.61
CA PHE A 708 25.31 23.92 29.19
C PHE A 708 24.98 23.91 30.70
N GLY A 709 24.72 25.06 31.30
CA GLY A 709 24.36 25.18 32.72
C GLY A 709 23.00 24.56 33.07
N SER A 710 22.78 24.29 34.37
CA SER A 710 21.55 23.63 34.86
C SER A 710 20.28 24.51 34.87
N THR A 711 20.33 25.69 34.26
CA THR A 711 19.23 26.67 34.17
C THR A 711 18.26 26.35 33.04
N GLY A 712 16.96 26.31 33.35
CA GLY A 712 15.92 25.74 32.48
C GLY A 712 15.83 26.33 31.06
N ALA A 713 16.04 27.64 30.87
CA ALA A 713 15.92 28.26 29.54
C ALA A 713 17.02 27.83 28.55
N GLY A 714 18.25 27.58 29.01
CA GLY A 714 19.33 27.08 28.16
C GLY A 714 18.98 25.72 27.56
N ILE A 715 18.47 24.81 28.39
CA ILE A 715 18.04 23.46 27.98
C ILE A 715 16.82 23.52 27.05
N ILE A 716 15.88 24.45 27.26
CA ILE A 716 14.75 24.69 26.35
C ILE A 716 15.24 25.13 24.97
N ILE A 717 16.17 26.10 24.89
CA ILE A 717 16.74 26.57 23.63
C ILE A 717 17.53 25.46 22.94
N ILE A 718 18.39 24.74 23.66
CA ILE A 718 19.13 23.59 23.11
C ILE A 718 18.17 22.57 22.50
N ALA A 719 17.10 22.19 23.21
CA ALA A 719 16.17 21.18 22.71
C ALA A 719 15.29 21.66 21.55
N LEU A 720 14.86 22.93 21.56
CA LEU A 720 14.11 23.51 20.44
C LEU A 720 14.98 23.70 19.20
N ALA A 721 16.22 24.18 19.35
CA ALA A 721 17.19 24.30 18.27
C ALA A 721 17.67 22.94 17.75
N ALA A 722 17.91 21.97 18.62
CA ALA A 722 18.25 20.60 18.23
C ALA A 722 17.08 19.88 17.55
N THR A 723 15.82 20.12 17.95
CA THR A 723 14.67 19.48 17.31
C THR A 723 14.32 20.17 15.98
N PHE A 724 13.99 21.46 16.01
CA PHE A 724 13.49 22.16 14.81
C PHE A 724 14.62 22.68 13.91
N GLY A 725 15.75 23.11 14.48
CA GLY A 725 16.91 23.53 13.70
C GLY A 725 17.51 22.37 12.90
N LEU A 726 17.63 21.17 13.50
CA LEU A 726 18.05 19.98 12.73
C LEU A 726 17.03 19.59 11.66
N TYR A 727 15.72 19.81 11.85
CA TYR A 727 14.74 19.59 10.77
C TYR A 727 14.99 20.55 9.59
N PHE A 728 15.19 21.84 9.83
CA PHE A 728 15.57 22.78 8.77
C PHE A 728 16.86 22.37 8.07
N VAL A 729 17.95 22.12 8.83
CA VAL A 729 19.25 21.74 8.27
C VAL A 729 19.16 20.44 7.46
N ALA A 730 18.50 19.41 8.00
CA ALA A 730 18.28 18.14 7.30
C ALA A 730 17.52 18.34 5.99
N SER A 731 16.45 19.14 5.99
CA SER A 731 15.62 19.37 4.81
C SER A 731 16.34 20.19 3.73
N PHE A 732 17.23 21.13 4.10
CA PHE A 732 18.13 21.79 3.17
C PHE A 732 19.21 20.84 2.62
N MET A 733 19.87 20.03 3.47
CA MET A 733 20.82 18.99 3.04
C MET A 733 20.17 17.92 2.15
N TYR A 734 18.88 17.65 2.37
CA TYR A 734 18.08 16.76 1.54
C TYR A 734 17.64 17.41 0.21
N MET A 735 17.85 18.72 0.02
CA MET A 735 17.42 19.51 -1.14
C MET A 735 15.88 19.55 -1.32
N ASP A 736 15.10 19.51 -0.23
CA ASP A 736 13.64 19.67 -0.27
C ASP A 736 13.11 20.42 0.98
N PRO A 737 13.43 21.72 1.15
CA PRO A 737 13.09 22.47 2.36
C PRO A 737 11.64 22.94 2.44
N TRP A 738 10.84 22.83 1.36
CA TRP A 738 9.58 23.56 1.21
C TRP A 738 8.54 23.27 2.29
N HIS A 739 8.45 22.02 2.75
CA HIS A 739 7.53 21.61 3.82
C HIS A 739 7.75 22.35 5.15
N MET A 740 8.97 22.84 5.41
CA MET A 740 9.28 23.67 6.58
C MET A 740 8.61 25.06 6.54
N PHE A 741 8.21 25.52 5.36
CA PHE A 741 7.53 26.81 5.17
C PHE A 741 6.04 26.66 4.88
N THR A 742 5.65 25.60 4.17
CA THR A 742 4.26 25.40 3.68
C THR A 742 3.39 24.54 4.58
N SER A 743 4.00 23.75 5.48
CA SER A 743 3.30 22.69 6.22
C SER A 743 3.65 22.64 7.70
N PHE A 744 4.86 23.07 8.09
CA PHE A 744 5.29 23.11 9.48
C PHE A 744 4.40 23.95 10.42
N PRO A 745 3.91 25.16 10.06
CA PRO A 745 3.02 25.92 10.93
C PRO A 745 1.71 25.17 11.26
N GLN A 746 1.10 24.53 10.26
CA GLN A 746 -0.11 23.73 10.43
C GLN A 746 0.17 22.46 11.24
N TYR A 747 1.30 21.80 10.99
CA TYR A 747 1.75 20.65 11.79
C TYR A 747 1.90 21.02 13.27
N MET A 748 2.60 22.13 13.55
CA MET A 748 2.80 22.63 14.92
C MET A 748 1.47 22.91 15.63
N ALA A 749 0.45 23.43 14.93
CA ALA A 749 -0.87 23.64 15.51
C ALA A 749 -1.63 22.33 15.77
N VAL A 750 -1.53 21.33 14.90
CA VAL A 750 -2.29 20.06 15.02
C VAL A 750 -1.57 19.04 15.93
N GLN A 751 -0.30 19.24 16.30
CA GLN A 751 0.52 18.31 17.08
C GLN A 751 -0.11 17.85 18.40
N SER A 752 -0.81 18.74 19.13
CA SER A 752 -1.58 18.41 20.33
C SER A 752 -2.69 17.38 20.06
N SER A 753 -3.34 17.48 18.89
CA SER A 753 -4.42 16.59 18.48
C SER A 753 -3.91 15.20 18.08
N TYR A 754 -2.67 15.09 17.60
CA TYR A 754 -2.04 13.79 17.38
C TYR A 754 -1.93 12.97 18.67
N ILE A 755 -1.53 13.63 19.77
CA ILE A 755 -1.40 12.97 21.07
C ILE A 755 -2.77 12.78 21.74
N ASN A 756 -3.59 13.82 21.80
CA ASN A 756 -4.83 13.79 22.59
C ASN A 756 -6.02 13.16 21.88
N ILE A 757 -6.14 13.29 20.57
CA ILE A 757 -7.25 12.70 19.78
C ILE A 757 -6.80 11.36 19.20
N LEU A 758 -5.72 11.34 18.41
CA LEU A 758 -5.36 10.14 17.63
C LEU A 758 -4.87 8.99 18.51
N ASN A 759 -3.90 9.22 19.43
CA ASN A 759 -3.42 8.15 20.30
C ASN A 759 -4.52 7.65 21.25
N VAL A 760 -5.27 8.56 21.88
CA VAL A 760 -6.41 8.19 22.74
C VAL A 760 -7.43 7.35 21.97
N TYR A 761 -7.80 7.76 20.75
CA TYR A 761 -8.73 6.99 19.92
C TYR A 761 -8.15 5.63 19.52
N ALA A 762 -6.87 5.57 19.13
CA ALA A 762 -6.19 4.35 18.69
C ALA A 762 -6.13 3.30 19.81
N PHE A 763 -5.58 3.65 20.97
CA PHE A 763 -5.52 2.76 22.13
C PHE A 763 -6.93 2.37 22.62
N SER A 764 -7.86 3.33 22.71
CA SER A 764 -9.26 3.07 23.07
C SER A 764 -10.01 2.19 22.06
N ASN A 765 -9.47 2.00 20.85
CA ASN A 765 -10.06 1.14 19.83
C ASN A 765 -9.18 -0.07 19.47
N TRP A 766 -8.28 -0.52 20.36
CA TRP A 766 -7.45 -1.71 20.14
C TRP A 766 -8.21 -3.01 19.82
N HIS A 767 -9.47 -3.12 20.29
CA HIS A 767 -10.37 -4.23 19.95
C HIS A 767 -10.83 -4.24 18.48
N ASP A 768 -10.80 -3.10 17.81
CA ASP A 768 -11.19 -2.96 16.42
C ASP A 768 -9.98 -3.28 15.54
N VAL A 769 -10.10 -4.36 14.78
CA VAL A 769 -9.13 -4.78 13.75
C VAL A 769 -9.76 -4.77 12.35
N SER A 770 -10.88 -4.04 12.18
CA SER A 770 -11.45 -3.78 10.86
C SER A 770 -10.46 -2.99 10.01
N TRP A 771 -10.38 -3.36 8.74
CA TRP A 771 -9.50 -2.69 7.77
C TRP A 771 -10.06 -1.34 7.26
N GLY A 772 -11.33 -1.03 7.56
CA GLY A 772 -12.02 0.18 7.08
C GLY A 772 -12.48 0.11 5.62
N THR A 773 -12.30 -1.02 4.94
CA THR A 773 -12.85 -1.27 3.59
C THR A 773 -14.31 -1.71 3.69
N LYS A 774 -15.19 -1.09 2.91
CA LYS A 774 -16.62 -1.43 2.80
C LYS A 774 -16.78 -2.93 2.52
N GLY A 775 -17.51 -3.64 3.38
CA GLY A 775 -17.92 -5.02 3.12
C GLY A 775 -19.31 -5.02 2.51
N SER A 776 -19.46 -5.56 1.30
CA SER A 776 -20.74 -5.87 0.70
C SER A 776 -20.61 -7.21 -0.02
N ASP A 777 -21.04 -8.28 0.63
CA ASP A 777 -21.14 -9.60 -0.01
C ASP A 777 -22.51 -9.71 -0.71
N LYS A 778 -22.55 -9.76 -2.05
CA LYS A 778 -23.58 -10.48 -2.85
C LYS A 778 -23.31 -10.43 -4.36
N ALA A 779 -22.75 -11.52 -4.90
CA ALA A 779 -22.44 -11.69 -6.32
C ALA A 779 -23.30 -12.77 -7.00
N ASP A 780 -24.61 -12.51 -7.18
CA ASP A 780 -25.60 -13.44 -7.78
C ASP A 780 -25.96 -13.11 -9.25
N ALA A 781 -24.97 -12.82 -10.11
CA ALA A 781 -25.22 -12.29 -11.48
C ALA A 781 -24.50 -12.98 -12.66
N LEU A 782 -23.56 -13.90 -12.44
CA LEU A 782 -22.73 -14.46 -13.52
C LEU A 782 -23.26 -15.81 -14.08
N PRO A 783 -23.02 -16.13 -15.37
CA PRO A 783 -23.42 -17.39 -16.01
C PRO A 783 -22.44 -18.56 -15.73
N SER A 784 -22.95 -19.79 -15.69
CA SER A 784 -22.15 -21.02 -15.53
C SER A 784 -21.62 -21.58 -16.85
N ALA A 785 -20.43 -22.18 -16.84
CA ALA A 785 -19.91 -23.00 -17.93
C ALA A 785 -20.06 -24.50 -17.60
N LYS A 786 -20.59 -25.28 -18.53
CA LYS A 786 -20.75 -26.75 -18.40
C LYS A 786 -20.01 -27.44 -19.54
N THR A 787 -19.24 -28.48 -19.22
CA THR A 787 -18.61 -29.33 -20.24
C THR A 787 -19.56 -30.34 -20.85
N THR A 788 -19.25 -30.71 -22.08
CA THR A 788 -19.72 -31.94 -22.74
C THR A 788 -18.53 -32.85 -23.02
N LYS A 789 -18.75 -34.17 -22.98
CA LYS A 789 -17.76 -35.20 -23.32
C LYS A 789 -18.20 -35.89 -24.60
N GLU A 790 -17.42 -35.74 -25.66
CA GLU A 790 -17.67 -36.36 -26.97
C GLU A 790 -16.50 -37.30 -27.30
N GLY A 791 -16.77 -38.44 -27.95
CA GLY A 791 -15.72 -39.35 -28.45
C GLY A 791 -14.79 -40.00 -27.42
N GLY A 792 -15.03 -39.83 -26.12
CA GLY A 792 -14.36 -40.60 -25.05
C GLY A 792 -12.95 -40.16 -24.64
N LYS A 793 -12.42 -39.02 -25.14
CA LYS A 793 -11.08 -38.53 -24.74
C LYS A 793 -10.94 -37.05 -24.40
N GLU A 794 -11.85 -36.16 -24.80
CA GLU A 794 -11.68 -34.71 -24.58
C GLU A 794 -12.93 -34.05 -23.96
N THR A 795 -12.70 -33.11 -23.03
CA THR A 795 -13.73 -32.25 -22.43
C THR A 795 -13.77 -30.90 -23.14
N VAL A 796 -14.96 -30.52 -23.59
CA VAL A 796 -15.18 -29.34 -24.43
C VAL A 796 -16.28 -28.47 -23.83
N ILE A 797 -16.15 -27.15 -23.97
CA ILE A 797 -17.19 -26.17 -23.63
C ILE A 797 -17.63 -25.46 -24.92
N GLU A 798 -18.94 -25.33 -25.10
CA GLU A 798 -19.51 -24.51 -26.18
C GLU A 798 -19.54 -23.03 -25.76
N GLU A 799 -18.77 -22.20 -26.46
CA GLU A 799 -18.76 -20.75 -26.28
C GLU A 799 -19.46 -20.05 -27.43
N ILE A 800 -20.10 -18.92 -27.16
CA ILE A 800 -20.70 -18.09 -28.22
C ILE A 800 -19.58 -17.36 -28.98
N ASP A 801 -19.49 -17.62 -30.29
CA ASP A 801 -18.61 -16.94 -31.22
C ASP A 801 -19.32 -15.71 -31.81
N LYS A 802 -18.87 -14.51 -31.42
CA LYS A 802 -19.47 -13.24 -31.84
C LYS A 802 -18.74 -12.69 -33.08
N PRO A 803 -19.45 -12.35 -34.17
CA PRO A 803 -18.83 -11.65 -35.31
C PRO A 803 -18.18 -10.33 -34.90
N GLN A 804 -17.03 -9.99 -35.47
CA GLN A 804 -16.23 -8.80 -35.14
C GLN A 804 -17.05 -7.48 -35.16
N ALA A 805 -18.01 -7.34 -36.08
CA ALA A 805 -18.88 -6.16 -36.17
C ALA A 805 -19.82 -5.97 -34.96
N ASP A 806 -20.26 -7.06 -34.32
CA ASP A 806 -21.06 -7.01 -33.08
C ASP A 806 -20.18 -6.78 -31.84
N ILE A 807 -18.86 -7.04 -31.93
CA ILE A 807 -17.86 -6.67 -30.91
C ILE A 807 -17.56 -5.16 -30.99
N ASP A 808 -17.30 -4.64 -32.18
CA ASP A 808 -16.97 -3.22 -32.40
C ASP A 808 -18.14 -2.29 -32.05
N SER A 809 -19.39 -2.69 -32.30
CA SER A 809 -20.58 -1.91 -31.89
C SER A 809 -20.86 -1.96 -30.38
N GLN A 810 -20.52 -3.07 -29.70
CA GLN A 810 -20.57 -3.13 -28.23
C GLN A 810 -19.51 -2.23 -27.59
N PHE A 811 -18.31 -2.15 -28.20
CA PHE A 811 -17.24 -1.25 -27.76
C PHE A 811 -17.65 0.23 -27.84
N GLU A 812 -18.29 0.68 -28.93
CA GLU A 812 -18.77 2.07 -29.06
C GLU A 812 -19.81 2.45 -27.98
N ALA A 813 -20.68 1.50 -27.61
CA ALA A 813 -21.68 1.69 -26.55
C ALA A 813 -21.06 1.75 -25.13
N THR A 814 -19.95 1.05 -24.90
CA THR A 814 -19.17 1.13 -23.66
C THR A 814 -18.44 2.48 -23.54
N VAL A 815 -17.83 2.97 -24.62
CA VAL A 815 -17.16 4.29 -24.66
C VAL A 815 -18.13 5.44 -24.35
N LYS A 816 -19.38 5.37 -24.83
CA LYS A 816 -20.42 6.37 -24.51
C LYS A 816 -20.92 6.32 -23.05
N ARG A 817 -20.76 5.19 -22.35
CA ARG A 817 -21.23 5.00 -20.96
C ARG A 817 -20.25 5.55 -19.92
N ALA A 818 -18.95 5.49 -20.20
CA ALA A 818 -17.87 5.97 -19.34
C ALA A 818 -17.88 7.50 -19.06
N LEU A 819 -18.85 8.25 -19.62
CA LEU A 819 -18.95 9.72 -19.54
C LEU A 819 -19.99 10.23 -18.52
N THR A 820 -20.69 9.36 -17.78
CA THR A 820 -21.63 9.80 -16.73
C THR A 820 -20.95 10.12 -15.38
N PRO A 821 -21.45 11.09 -14.59
CA PRO A 821 -20.88 11.42 -13.28
C PRO A 821 -21.13 10.35 -12.21
N TYR A 822 -20.12 10.12 -11.36
CA TYR A 822 -20.13 9.17 -10.25
C TYR A 822 -20.88 9.69 -9.01
N VAL A 823 -21.60 8.81 -8.30
CA VAL A 823 -22.22 9.09 -6.99
C VAL A 823 -21.89 7.92 -6.04
N ALA A 824 -21.41 8.25 -4.83
CA ALA A 824 -20.88 7.26 -3.89
C ALA A 824 -21.98 6.54 -3.07
N PRO A 825 -21.88 5.21 -2.84
CA PRO A 825 -22.83 4.46 -2.02
C PRO A 825 -22.53 4.55 -0.50
N GLU A 826 -23.58 4.55 0.32
CA GLU A 826 -23.49 4.55 1.78
C GLU A 826 -23.13 3.16 2.37
N GLU A 827 -22.44 3.15 3.50
CA GLU A 827 -22.01 1.94 4.21
C GLU A 827 -23.02 1.50 5.28
N LYS A 828 -23.28 0.20 5.38
CA LYS A 828 -23.77 -0.45 6.60
C LYS A 828 -22.72 -1.42 7.13
N GLU A 829 -22.57 -1.49 8.44
CA GLU A 829 -21.66 -2.41 9.12
C GLU A 829 -22.44 -3.37 10.02
N GLU A 830 -22.12 -4.66 9.96
CA GLU A 830 -22.54 -5.67 10.93
C GLU A 830 -21.38 -6.09 11.84
N LYS A 831 -21.68 -6.71 12.99
CA LYS A 831 -20.72 -7.06 14.05
C LYS A 831 -20.74 -8.55 14.40
N SER A 832 -19.57 -9.09 14.78
CA SER A 832 -19.44 -10.39 15.46
C SER A 832 -18.12 -10.47 16.27
N LEU A 833 -18.11 -11.31 17.32
CA LEU A 833 -16.98 -11.61 18.24
C LEU A 833 -16.36 -10.41 18.99
N ASP A 834 -17.21 -9.64 19.68
CA ASP A 834 -16.86 -8.33 20.24
C ASP A 834 -16.24 -8.37 21.66
N ASP A 835 -16.68 -9.29 22.54
CA ASP A 835 -16.52 -9.08 24.00
C ASP A 835 -15.16 -9.47 24.61
N SER A 836 -14.50 -10.53 24.12
CA SER A 836 -13.14 -10.86 24.57
C SER A 836 -12.14 -9.76 24.17
N TYR A 837 -12.32 -9.17 22.99
CA TYR A 837 -11.47 -8.08 22.49
C TYR A 837 -11.75 -6.76 23.22
N LYS A 838 -13.02 -6.44 23.52
CA LYS A 838 -13.37 -5.36 24.45
C LYS A 838 -12.67 -5.51 25.79
N SER A 839 -12.63 -6.72 26.37
CA SER A 839 -11.99 -6.98 27.67
C SER A 839 -10.47 -6.76 27.64
N PHE A 840 -9.78 -7.28 26.60
CA PHE A 840 -8.35 -7.00 26.42
C PHE A 840 -8.07 -5.51 26.22
N ARG A 841 -8.84 -4.82 25.37
CA ARG A 841 -8.78 -3.37 25.19
C ARG A 841 -8.92 -2.67 26.54
N THR A 842 -9.96 -2.98 27.32
CA THR A 842 -10.19 -2.34 28.61
C THR A 842 -8.96 -2.51 29.51
N ARG A 843 -8.38 -3.71 29.63
CA ARG A 843 -7.14 -3.92 30.41
C ARG A 843 -5.96 -3.10 29.89
N LEU A 844 -5.71 -3.10 28.58
CA LEU A 844 -4.61 -2.36 27.95
C LEU A 844 -4.75 -0.85 28.15
N VAL A 845 -5.94 -0.30 27.86
CA VAL A 845 -6.27 1.12 27.97
C VAL A 845 -6.24 1.57 29.43
N THR A 846 -6.80 0.79 30.35
CA THR A 846 -6.71 1.06 31.80
C THR A 846 -5.25 1.08 32.27
N PHE A 847 -4.41 0.14 31.84
CA PHE A 847 -2.97 0.15 32.18
C PHE A 847 -2.23 1.35 31.57
N TRP A 848 -2.53 1.71 30.32
CA TRP A 848 -1.94 2.87 29.64
C TRP A 848 -2.35 4.20 30.28
N ILE A 849 -3.63 4.38 30.61
CA ILE A 849 -4.17 5.54 31.32
C ILE A 849 -3.53 5.64 32.70
N PHE A 850 -3.57 4.58 33.52
CA PHE A 850 -3.03 4.64 34.88
C PHE A 850 -1.50 4.78 34.91
N SER A 851 -0.75 4.22 33.96
CA SER A 851 0.71 4.46 33.90
C SER A 851 1.04 5.91 33.49
N ASN A 852 0.31 6.51 32.55
CA ASN A 852 0.46 7.94 32.22
C ASN A 852 0.01 8.86 33.37
N ALA A 853 -1.13 8.56 34.01
CA ALA A 853 -1.64 9.32 35.16
C ALA A 853 -0.70 9.22 36.37
N LEU A 854 -0.17 8.03 36.67
CA LEU A 854 0.83 7.83 37.71
C LEU A 854 2.09 8.66 37.43
N MET A 855 2.60 8.64 36.20
CA MET A 855 3.74 9.48 35.83
C MET A 855 3.45 10.96 36.08
N ALA A 856 2.29 11.46 35.64
CA ALA A 856 1.90 12.85 35.89
C ALA A 856 1.83 13.19 37.38
N VAL A 857 1.17 12.35 38.20
CA VAL A 857 1.03 12.56 39.65
C VAL A 857 2.38 12.51 40.39
N CYS A 858 3.25 11.53 40.07
CA CYS A 858 4.58 11.42 40.64
C CYS A 858 5.44 12.66 40.38
N ILE A 859 5.20 13.37 39.27
CA ILE A 859 5.94 14.56 38.88
C ILE A 859 5.35 15.81 39.56
N THR A 860 4.02 15.99 39.56
CA THR A 860 3.36 17.26 39.93
C THR A 860 2.81 17.35 41.36
N SER A 861 2.69 16.25 42.10
CA SER A 861 2.05 16.26 43.43
C SER A 861 3.08 16.25 44.56
N ASP A 862 3.10 17.27 45.41
CA ASP A 862 3.95 17.33 46.63
C ASP A 862 3.59 16.25 47.66
N GLY A 863 2.37 15.72 47.63
CA GLY A 863 1.94 14.64 48.54
C GLY A 863 2.68 13.31 48.33
N VAL A 864 3.42 13.16 47.23
CA VAL A 864 4.14 11.94 46.83
C VAL A 864 5.41 11.71 47.68
N ASP A 865 5.87 12.73 48.41
CA ASP A 865 7.05 12.63 49.29
C ASP A 865 6.87 11.57 50.39
N LYS A 866 5.61 11.33 50.80
CA LYS A 866 5.19 10.26 51.73
C LYS A 866 5.46 8.84 51.20
N PHE A 867 5.72 8.69 49.90
CA PHE A 867 6.08 7.42 49.27
C PHE A 867 7.60 7.29 49.00
N GLY A 868 8.43 8.16 49.58
CA GLY A 868 9.89 8.06 49.52
C GLY A 868 10.57 8.93 48.45
N PHE A 869 9.85 9.85 47.81
CA PHE A 869 10.42 10.80 46.84
C PHE A 869 10.89 12.07 47.57
N THR A 870 12.21 12.30 47.67
CA THR A 870 12.79 13.30 48.58
C THR A 870 12.97 14.73 48.02
N ASN A 871 12.49 15.03 46.82
CA ASN A 871 12.64 16.35 46.17
C ASN A 871 11.25 16.95 45.94
N SER A 872 11.08 18.28 46.03
CA SER A 872 9.77 18.95 45.83
C SER A 872 9.11 18.65 44.47
N ALA A 873 7.80 18.83 44.32
CA ALA A 873 7.16 18.68 43.00
C ALA A 873 7.71 19.69 41.97
N THR A 874 8.13 20.88 42.40
CA THR A 874 8.81 21.87 41.54
C THR A 874 10.14 21.31 40.99
N ASP A 875 10.97 20.70 41.84
CA ASP A 875 12.24 20.09 41.43
C ASP A 875 12.03 18.88 40.52
N ARG A 876 11.07 18.00 40.86
CA ARG A 876 10.70 16.84 40.04
C ARG A 876 10.22 17.25 38.66
N THR A 877 9.35 18.26 38.60
CA THR A 877 8.80 18.81 37.35
C THR A 877 9.90 19.42 36.48
N SER A 878 10.79 20.21 37.07
CA SER A 878 11.95 20.79 36.37
C SER A 878 12.87 19.70 35.81
N ARG A 879 13.29 18.72 36.63
CA ARG A 879 14.17 17.62 36.20
C ARG A 879 13.54 16.71 35.16
N PHE A 880 12.26 16.37 35.29
CA PHE A 880 11.56 15.59 34.26
C PHE A 880 11.51 16.34 32.93
N PHE A 881 11.18 17.63 32.96
CA PHE A 881 11.11 18.45 31.76
C PHE A 881 12.48 18.56 31.08
N GLN A 882 13.56 18.78 31.84
CA GLN A 882 14.93 18.73 31.32
C GLN A 882 15.26 17.36 30.70
N ALA A 883 14.94 16.25 31.37
CA ALA A 883 15.19 14.90 30.86
C ALA A 883 14.42 14.60 29.57
N LEU A 884 13.16 15.06 29.46
CA LEU A 884 12.33 14.91 28.26
C LEU A 884 12.90 15.73 27.08
N LEU A 885 13.32 16.98 27.34
CA LEU A 885 13.94 17.85 26.35
C LEU A 885 15.26 17.27 25.81
N TRP A 886 16.14 16.79 26.70
CA TRP A 886 17.36 16.10 26.30
C TRP A 886 17.08 14.80 25.55
N SER A 887 16.08 14.01 25.97
CA SER A 887 15.68 12.78 25.28
C SER A 887 15.25 13.04 23.84
N ASN A 888 14.44 14.08 23.62
CA ASN A 888 14.01 14.50 22.28
C ASN A 888 15.17 15.04 21.44
N ALA A 889 16.06 15.85 22.02
CA ALA A 889 17.24 16.38 21.35
C ALA A 889 18.21 15.27 20.91
N VAL A 890 18.46 14.27 21.77
CA VAL A 890 19.29 13.10 21.45
C VAL A 890 18.66 12.26 20.35
N VAL A 891 17.34 12.03 20.37
CA VAL A 891 16.63 11.32 19.30
C VAL A 891 16.70 12.08 17.97
N ALA A 892 16.50 13.40 17.97
CA ALA A 892 16.62 14.23 16.77
C ALA A 892 18.04 14.22 16.21
N LEU A 893 19.06 14.37 17.06
CA LEU A 893 20.48 14.31 16.68
C LEU A 893 20.86 12.93 16.12
N PHE A 894 20.39 11.86 16.75
CA PHE A 894 20.67 10.49 16.30
C PHE A 894 20.08 10.22 14.90
N ARG A 895 18.83 10.65 14.67
CA ARG A 895 18.22 10.62 13.33
C ARG A 895 18.98 11.46 12.31
N PHE A 896 19.40 12.67 12.71
CA PHE A 896 20.18 13.56 11.84
C PHE A 896 21.52 12.96 11.43
N ILE A 897 22.27 12.35 12.36
CA ILE A 897 23.53 11.64 12.06
C ILE A 897 23.30 10.51 11.05
N GLY A 898 22.24 9.71 11.24
CA GLY A 898 21.85 8.66 10.27
C GLY A 898 21.50 9.22 8.90
N ALA A 899 20.78 10.35 8.84
CA ALA A 899 20.46 11.04 7.60
C ALA A 899 21.70 11.60 6.88
N CYS A 900 22.64 12.20 7.61
CA CYS A 900 23.91 12.67 7.06
C CYS A 900 24.73 11.52 6.47
N TRP A 901 24.84 10.40 7.19
CA TRP A 901 25.53 9.20 6.71
C TRP A 901 24.86 8.62 5.45
N PHE A 902 23.54 8.49 5.44
CA PHE A 902 22.78 8.05 4.27
C PHE A 902 22.96 8.96 3.05
N LEU A 903 22.90 10.28 3.24
CA LEU A 903 23.09 11.24 2.15
C LEU A 903 24.53 11.20 1.62
N GLY A 904 25.54 11.14 2.50
CA GLY A 904 26.94 10.97 2.11
C GLY A 904 27.18 9.68 1.35
N LYS A 905 26.73 8.54 1.89
CA LYS A 905 26.81 7.22 1.24
C LYS A 905 26.12 7.24 -0.14
N THR A 906 24.89 7.75 -0.23
CA THR A 906 24.12 7.79 -1.48
C THR A 906 24.78 8.72 -2.50
N GLY A 907 25.32 9.87 -2.07
CA GLY A 907 26.06 10.80 -2.92
C GLY A 907 27.33 10.16 -3.52
N VAL A 908 28.13 9.47 -2.69
CA VAL A 908 29.33 8.75 -3.14
C VAL A 908 28.97 7.58 -4.06
N MET A 909 27.99 6.76 -3.69
CA MET A 909 27.57 5.60 -4.48
C MET A 909 26.98 6.00 -5.84
N CYS A 910 26.42 7.21 -5.97
CA CYS A 910 25.92 7.77 -7.24
C CYS A 910 27.03 7.90 -8.32
N CYS A 911 28.30 7.95 -7.91
CA CYS A 911 29.48 7.96 -8.79
C CYS A 911 29.99 6.57 -9.18
N PHE A 912 29.65 5.52 -8.41
CA PHE A 912 30.15 4.15 -8.60
C PHE A 912 29.07 3.14 -9.04
N ALA A 913 27.79 3.51 -8.93
CA ALA A 913 26.68 2.69 -9.40
C ALA A 913 26.74 2.47 -10.92
N ARG A 914 26.47 1.23 -11.34
CA ARG A 914 26.24 0.89 -12.75
C ARG A 914 24.91 1.53 -13.16
N ARG A 915 24.95 2.33 -14.23
CA ARG A 915 23.82 3.04 -14.85
C ARG A 915 23.64 2.56 -16.29
#